data_AF-A0A7R9JZX5-F1
#
_entry.id   AF-A0A7R9JZX5-F1
#
_cell.length_a   1.000
_cell.length_b   1.000
_cell.length_c   1.000
_cell.angle_alpha   90.00
_cell.angle_beta   90.00
_cell.angle_gamma   90.00
#
_symmetry.space_group_name_H-M   'P 1'
#
loop_
_entity.id
_entity.type
_entity.pdbx_description
1 polymer ?
#
loop_
_entity_poly.entity_id
_entity_poly.type
_entity_poly.pdbx_seq_one_letter_code
_entity_poly.pdbx_strand_id
1 'polypeptide(L)'
;MQWKDGLFVIGFMLCHQVLNQERPNKLWIASLESSWVVALFRDEVLYIHSYIQSYFDCMKGYSKRISEVKDCYNQAIQKAALRHRERRKFLRTTLKELGLILTDQPGLLGPKALLIFIGLCFARDEVYWLLRHNDNPPLQKSKGKTTEDLVDRQMPELLFHMEELRVLVRKYSQVMQRYYVQYLAGFDAIALNQMIQNLQVCPEDESSILSSLCNTITNLSVKQVEENELFDFRAIRLDWFRLQAYTSVSKSPLVLAENRDLASLIDTIVFHTKMIDYLDEILVETSDFFYSKIFEDQFHMCLEFPAQNRYIVAFPLICGHFQSCTHELCPEERHHIRERSLSVVNMFLDEMAKEAKNIITTICDEQCLMSDKLLPKHCAILISQVVNRKKKDKNKKIAPEIAKPGVESYRKTREDLTTMDKLHMALTELCFAINFCSTINVWEYTFAPREYLTQHLENQFAQALGGMVMYTKDTSEIAKPSELFVSVRAYMNVLQTVENYVHIDITRVFNNALLQQTQSMDILLRRVSAGNICFSNNQRAFVSLTAEGTIPFNAEEFSDINELRALAELIGPYGMKLLNETLMWHIAGQVQELKKLVSVNKDVLVALRTNFDKPEIMKEQFKKLTHVDNVLQRMTIVGVILCFRHLAQSALVDVLEERIPFLLSSILDFRHHLPNGDHHMVVSEMASAAGLDCKVDPTLVTALRNQKNEIEEDEHLLACLLMVFVAVSIPKLARNETSFYRASLEGHANNIHCMASAVNNIFGAMFTICNQGDIEDRMKEFLALASSSLLRLGQEADKEVIRNRESVYLLLDQIVQESPFLTMDLLESCFPYALIRNAYHAVYKQEHLQS
;
A
#
# COMPACT_ATOMS: atom_id res chain seq x y z
N MET A 1 -5.94 -3.74 -46.30
CA MET A 1 -5.06 -3.16 -47.34
C MET A 1 -3.82 -4.02 -47.56
N GLN A 2 -3.22 -4.59 -46.51
CA GLN A 2 -1.96 -5.36 -46.61
C GLN A 2 -2.04 -6.71 -47.33
N TRP A 3 -3.14 -7.45 -47.18
CA TRP A 3 -3.41 -8.63 -48.01
C TRP A 3 -3.53 -8.27 -49.50
N LYS A 4 -4.04 -7.07 -49.82
CA LYS A 4 -4.12 -6.59 -51.21
C LYS A 4 -2.74 -6.23 -51.75
N ASP A 5 -1.87 -5.64 -50.93
CA ASP A 5 -0.50 -5.31 -51.34
C ASP A 5 0.32 -6.58 -51.64
N GLY A 6 0.25 -7.59 -50.76
CA GLY A 6 0.87 -8.90 -51.03
C GLY A 6 0.30 -9.58 -52.27
N LEU A 7 -1.02 -9.52 -52.47
CA LEU A 7 -1.70 -10.07 -53.64
C LEU A 7 -1.34 -9.34 -54.94
N PHE A 8 -1.17 -8.02 -54.93
CA PHE A 8 -0.71 -7.29 -56.11
C PHE A 8 0.77 -7.55 -56.39
N VAL A 9 1.62 -7.55 -55.34
CA VAL A 9 3.06 -7.80 -55.48
C VAL A 9 3.31 -9.19 -56.05
N ILE A 10 2.79 -10.25 -55.41
CA ILE A 10 3.02 -11.64 -55.82
C ILE A 10 2.15 -12.01 -57.03
N GLY A 11 0.89 -11.58 -57.06
CA GLY A 11 -0.04 -11.92 -58.15
C GLY A 11 0.44 -11.40 -59.50
N PHE A 12 0.90 -10.14 -59.58
CA PHE A 12 1.46 -9.62 -60.82
C PHE A 12 2.85 -10.19 -61.15
N MET A 13 3.59 -10.76 -60.19
CA MET A 13 4.78 -11.56 -60.52
C MET A 13 4.38 -12.86 -61.22
N LEU A 14 3.34 -13.56 -60.73
CA LEU A 14 2.85 -14.81 -61.33
C LEU A 14 2.30 -14.59 -62.75
N CYS A 15 1.69 -13.44 -63.03
CA CYS A 15 1.20 -13.06 -64.35
C CYS A 15 1.96 -11.87 -64.97
N HIS A 16 3.29 -11.88 -64.85
CA HIS A 16 4.20 -10.77 -65.21
C HIS A 16 4.01 -10.19 -66.62
N GLN A 17 3.46 -10.93 -67.59
CA GLN A 17 3.16 -10.43 -68.94
C GLN A 17 2.12 -9.29 -68.93
N VAL A 18 1.21 -9.30 -67.95
CA VAL A 18 0.13 -8.31 -67.80
C VAL A 18 0.68 -6.94 -67.35
N LEU A 19 1.89 -6.91 -66.77
CA LEU A 19 2.56 -5.66 -66.38
C LEU A 19 2.91 -4.76 -67.57
N ASN A 20 2.81 -5.24 -68.81
CA ASN A 20 2.93 -4.40 -70.00
C ASN A 20 1.73 -3.47 -70.20
N GLN A 21 0.61 -3.75 -69.55
CA GLN A 21 -0.56 -2.89 -69.53
C GLN A 21 -0.40 -1.79 -68.46
N GLU A 22 -0.84 -0.57 -68.78
CA GLU A 22 -0.63 0.61 -67.92
C GLU A 22 -1.28 0.49 -66.54
N ARG A 23 -2.54 0.03 -66.47
CA ARG A 23 -3.29 -0.03 -65.22
C ARG A 23 -2.74 -1.08 -64.23
N PRO A 24 -2.48 -2.34 -64.62
CA PRO A 24 -1.78 -3.32 -63.78
C PRO A 24 -0.41 -2.84 -63.31
N ASN A 25 0.37 -2.21 -64.20
CA ASN A 25 1.69 -1.70 -63.85
C ASN A 25 1.64 -0.60 -62.79
N LYS A 26 0.71 0.36 -62.90
CA LYS A 26 0.51 1.42 -61.89
C LYS A 26 0.16 0.84 -60.51
N LEU A 27 -0.71 -0.17 -60.46
CA LEU A 27 -1.08 -0.83 -59.20
C LEU A 27 0.11 -1.55 -58.56
N TRP A 28 0.91 -2.23 -59.38
CA TRP A 28 2.11 -2.93 -58.92
C TRP A 28 3.17 -1.95 -58.39
N ILE A 29 3.48 -0.88 -59.14
CA ILE A 29 4.41 0.17 -58.71
C ILE A 29 3.95 0.81 -57.39
N ALA A 30 2.68 1.20 -57.27
CA ALA A 30 2.16 1.80 -56.04
C ALA A 30 2.28 0.88 -54.81
N SER A 31 2.18 -0.44 -55.01
CA SER A 31 2.36 -1.43 -53.95
C SER A 31 3.83 -1.55 -53.54
N LEU A 32 4.76 -1.56 -54.51
CA LEU A 32 6.21 -1.59 -54.26
C LEU A 32 6.72 -0.33 -53.56
N GLU A 33 6.21 0.84 -53.91
CA GLU A 33 6.59 2.12 -53.27
C GLU A 33 6.09 2.24 -51.82
N SER A 34 5.12 1.41 -51.39
CA SER A 34 4.46 1.52 -50.09
C SER A 34 5.08 0.65 -49.00
N SER A 35 5.92 -0.33 -49.31
CA SER A 35 6.56 -1.22 -48.33
C SER A 35 7.83 -1.83 -48.91
N TRP A 36 8.84 -2.15 -48.10
CA TRP A 36 10.00 -2.93 -48.56
C TRP A 36 9.99 -4.39 -48.11
N VAL A 37 9.11 -4.72 -47.16
CA VAL A 37 8.84 -6.08 -46.71
C VAL A 37 7.34 -6.36 -46.73
N VAL A 38 6.98 -7.60 -47.06
CA VAL A 38 5.62 -8.13 -46.98
C VAL A 38 5.66 -9.38 -46.09
N ALA A 39 4.64 -9.54 -45.23
CA ALA A 39 4.52 -10.73 -44.40
C ALA A 39 4.10 -11.93 -45.25
N LEU A 40 4.83 -13.04 -45.11
CA LEU A 40 4.44 -14.35 -45.64
C LEU A 40 3.43 -15.00 -44.69
N PHE A 41 3.81 -15.12 -43.42
CA PHE A 41 2.95 -15.59 -42.35
C PHE A 41 3.50 -15.09 -41.00
N ARG A 42 2.66 -14.44 -40.19
CA ARG A 42 3.05 -13.83 -38.90
C ARG A 42 4.28 -12.90 -39.05
N ASP A 43 5.39 -13.25 -38.41
CA ASP A 43 6.66 -12.54 -38.34
C ASP A 43 7.62 -12.91 -39.49
N GLU A 44 7.36 -13.97 -40.24
CA GLU A 44 8.13 -14.34 -41.42
C GLU A 44 7.85 -13.36 -42.58
N VAL A 45 8.90 -12.68 -43.05
CA VAL A 45 8.78 -11.63 -44.08
C VAL A 45 9.60 -11.93 -45.34
N LEU A 46 9.15 -11.35 -46.45
CA LEU A 46 9.86 -11.33 -47.72
C LEU A 46 10.33 -9.91 -48.04
N TYR A 47 11.64 -9.74 -48.28
CA TYR A 47 12.21 -8.52 -48.85
C TYR A 47 11.86 -8.43 -50.33
N ILE A 48 10.78 -7.71 -50.64
CA ILE A 48 10.12 -7.80 -51.95
C ILE A 48 11.02 -7.34 -53.09
N HIS A 49 11.75 -6.24 -52.90
CA HIS A 49 12.52 -5.61 -53.98
C HIS A 49 13.72 -6.45 -54.40
N SER A 50 14.46 -7.01 -53.44
CA SER A 50 15.60 -7.88 -53.73
C SER A 50 15.13 -9.19 -54.38
N TYR A 51 14.06 -9.77 -53.85
CA TYR A 51 13.49 -11.00 -54.38
C TYR A 51 13.01 -10.84 -55.84
N ILE A 52 12.26 -9.78 -56.12
CA ILE A 52 11.75 -9.47 -57.47
C ILE A 52 12.90 -9.23 -58.45
N GLN A 53 13.96 -8.52 -58.03
CA GLN A 53 15.12 -8.28 -58.88
C GLN A 53 15.79 -9.59 -59.28
N SER A 54 16.09 -10.46 -58.29
CA SER A 54 16.68 -11.77 -58.56
C SER A 54 15.79 -12.65 -59.45
N TYR A 55 14.47 -12.60 -59.26
CA TYR A 55 13.52 -13.33 -60.10
C TYR A 55 13.53 -12.85 -61.56
N PHE A 56 13.51 -11.53 -61.79
CA PHE A 56 13.53 -10.97 -63.15
C PHE A 56 14.90 -11.06 -63.83
N ASP A 57 16.00 -11.11 -63.06
CA ASP A 57 17.36 -11.30 -63.61
C ASP A 57 17.50 -12.67 -64.30
N CYS A 58 16.74 -13.69 -63.87
CA CYS A 58 16.70 -14.99 -64.52
C CYS A 58 15.93 -15.01 -65.86
N MET A 59 15.26 -13.91 -66.23
CA MET A 59 14.41 -13.83 -67.42
C MET A 59 14.92 -12.80 -68.45
N LYS A 60 14.95 -13.20 -69.73
CA LYS A 60 15.31 -12.28 -70.82
C LYS A 60 14.21 -11.24 -71.06
N GLY A 61 14.60 -9.97 -71.28
CA GLY A 61 13.68 -8.88 -71.64
C GLY A 61 13.11 -8.06 -70.47
N TYR A 62 13.51 -8.33 -69.22
CA TYR A 62 12.98 -7.66 -68.02
C TYR A 62 13.87 -6.56 -67.43
N SER A 63 14.96 -6.17 -68.11
CA SER A 63 15.91 -5.16 -67.61
C SER A 63 15.25 -3.81 -67.26
N LYS A 64 14.23 -3.39 -68.01
CA LYS A 64 13.44 -2.20 -67.68
C LYS A 64 12.68 -2.36 -66.36
N ARG A 65 12.08 -3.52 -66.11
CA ARG A 65 11.34 -3.82 -64.88
C ARG A 65 12.26 -3.88 -63.67
N ILE A 66 13.46 -4.44 -63.83
CA ILE A 66 14.49 -4.43 -62.78
C ILE A 66 14.85 -3.00 -62.39
N SER A 67 14.98 -2.08 -63.37
CA SER A 67 15.20 -0.66 -63.09
C SER A 67 14.03 -0.03 -62.33
N GLU A 68 12.79 -0.26 -62.78
CA GLU A 68 11.58 0.24 -62.11
C GLU A 68 11.50 -0.24 -60.65
N VAL A 69 11.84 -1.50 -60.37
CA VAL A 69 11.84 -2.07 -59.02
C VAL A 69 12.94 -1.41 -58.14
N LYS A 70 14.11 -1.10 -58.71
CA LYS A 70 15.16 -0.36 -57.98
C LYS A 70 14.70 1.05 -57.62
N ASP A 71 14.01 1.73 -58.53
CA ASP A 71 13.44 3.05 -58.28
C ASP A 71 12.34 2.99 -57.21
N CYS A 72 11.46 2.00 -57.26
CA CYS A 72 10.43 1.76 -56.25
C CYS A 72 11.04 1.52 -54.86
N TYR A 73 12.13 0.74 -54.78
CA TYR A 73 12.84 0.49 -53.52
C TYR A 73 13.37 1.79 -52.90
N ASN A 74 14.01 2.63 -53.72
CA ASN A 74 14.50 3.93 -53.29
C ASN A 74 13.36 4.83 -52.78
N GLN A 75 12.21 4.82 -53.47
CA GLN A 75 11.04 5.57 -53.04
C GLN A 75 10.43 5.04 -51.73
N ALA A 76 10.33 3.72 -51.57
CA ALA A 76 9.81 3.08 -50.37
C ALA A 76 10.65 3.46 -49.14
N ILE A 77 11.98 3.33 -49.23
CA ILE A 77 12.89 3.71 -48.14
C ILE A 77 12.79 5.21 -47.82
N GLN A 78 12.60 6.05 -48.82
CA GLN A 78 12.58 7.50 -48.62
C GLN A 78 11.26 8.02 -48.04
N LYS A 79 10.11 7.46 -48.43
CA LYS A 79 8.79 8.06 -48.19
C LYS A 79 7.85 7.20 -47.32
N ALA A 80 7.98 5.88 -47.32
CA ALA A 80 6.98 5.01 -46.69
C ALA A 80 6.89 5.24 -45.18
N ALA A 81 8.02 5.26 -44.47
CA ALA A 81 8.05 5.46 -43.00
C ALA A 81 7.31 6.74 -42.57
N LEU A 82 7.59 7.88 -43.22
CA LEU A 82 6.91 9.15 -42.95
C LEU A 82 5.41 9.08 -43.26
N ARG A 83 5.02 8.47 -44.39
CA ARG A 83 3.62 8.32 -44.78
C ARG A 83 2.83 7.52 -43.75
N HIS A 84 3.38 6.40 -43.30
CA HIS A 84 2.76 5.53 -42.29
C HIS A 84 2.72 6.21 -40.91
N ARG A 85 3.74 6.98 -40.55
CA ARG A 85 3.74 7.80 -39.33
C ARG A 85 2.60 8.83 -39.32
N GLU A 86 2.39 9.58 -40.41
CA GLU A 86 1.30 10.55 -40.50
C GLU A 86 -0.09 9.87 -40.51
N ARG A 87 -0.21 8.68 -41.10
CA ARG A 87 -1.46 7.90 -41.03
C ARG A 87 -1.80 7.49 -39.61
N ARG A 88 -0.82 6.99 -38.83
CA ARG A 88 -1.05 6.65 -37.41
C ARG A 88 -1.49 7.87 -36.60
N LYS A 89 -0.87 9.03 -36.84
CA LYS A 89 -1.26 10.30 -36.20
C LYS A 89 -2.70 10.71 -36.54
N PHE A 90 -3.08 10.62 -37.81
CA PHE A 90 -4.46 10.88 -38.24
C PHE A 90 -5.46 9.89 -37.60
N LEU A 91 -5.12 8.60 -37.59
CA LEU A 91 -5.97 7.55 -37.04
C LEU A 91 -6.17 7.70 -35.54
N ARG A 92 -5.13 8.06 -34.77
CA ARG A 92 -5.29 8.33 -33.32
C ARG A 92 -6.37 9.36 -33.05
N THR A 93 -6.30 10.50 -33.76
CA THR A 93 -7.28 11.58 -33.60
C THR A 93 -8.67 11.13 -34.03
N THR A 94 -8.76 10.46 -35.19
CA THR A 94 -10.04 10.03 -35.77
C THR A 94 -10.73 8.96 -34.93
N LEU A 95 -10.01 7.92 -34.49
CA LEU A 95 -10.57 6.85 -33.68
C LEU A 95 -10.95 7.36 -32.29
N LYS A 96 -10.18 8.27 -31.70
CA LYS A 96 -10.54 8.95 -30.45
C LYS A 96 -11.86 9.71 -30.57
N GLU A 97 -12.00 10.58 -31.57
CA GLU A 97 -13.23 11.33 -31.80
C GLU A 97 -14.42 10.40 -32.06
N LEU A 98 -14.22 9.35 -32.86
CA LEU A 98 -15.24 8.34 -33.13
C LEU A 98 -15.67 7.62 -31.85
N GLY A 99 -14.72 7.17 -31.04
CA GLY A 99 -14.99 6.51 -29.75
C GLY A 99 -15.77 7.40 -28.79
N LEU A 100 -15.40 8.67 -28.67
CA LEU A 100 -16.10 9.64 -27.82
C LEU A 100 -17.55 9.87 -28.29
N ILE A 101 -17.76 10.07 -29.60
CA ILE A 101 -19.10 10.28 -30.18
C ILE A 101 -19.99 9.05 -29.97
N LEU A 102 -19.45 7.86 -30.19
CA LEU A 102 -20.21 6.61 -30.04
C LEU A 102 -20.48 6.25 -28.59
N THR A 103 -19.60 6.65 -27.67
CA THR A 103 -19.83 6.49 -26.22
C THR A 103 -20.95 7.40 -25.74
N ASP A 104 -20.99 8.66 -26.23
CA ASP A 104 -22.06 9.61 -25.90
C ASP A 104 -23.40 9.22 -26.55
N GLN A 105 -23.37 8.75 -27.80
CA GLN A 105 -24.55 8.34 -28.57
C GLN A 105 -24.44 6.91 -29.12
N PRO A 106 -24.64 5.87 -28.28
CA PRO A 106 -24.52 4.46 -28.70
C PRO A 106 -25.47 4.07 -29.85
N GLY A 107 -26.60 4.77 -30.01
CA GLY A 107 -27.52 4.56 -31.14
C GLY A 107 -26.88 4.76 -32.52
N LEU A 108 -25.78 5.51 -32.61
CA LEU A 108 -25.03 5.72 -33.85
C LEU A 108 -24.27 4.47 -34.31
N LEU A 109 -24.08 3.46 -33.45
CA LEU A 109 -23.42 2.21 -33.81
C LEU A 109 -24.14 1.47 -34.95
N GLY A 110 -25.46 1.60 -35.06
CA GLY A 110 -26.23 1.09 -36.20
C GLY A 110 -25.83 1.76 -37.53
N PRO A 111 -26.17 3.04 -37.75
CA PRO A 111 -25.91 3.72 -39.03
C PRO A 111 -24.42 3.97 -39.31
N LYS A 112 -23.53 3.90 -38.32
CA LYS A 112 -22.07 4.15 -38.48
C LYS A 112 -21.21 2.90 -38.37
N ALA A 113 -21.80 1.70 -38.32
CA ALA A 113 -21.06 0.43 -38.18
C ALA A 113 -19.88 0.31 -39.16
N LEU A 114 -20.12 0.63 -40.44
CA LEU A 114 -19.09 0.55 -41.47
C LEU A 114 -17.86 1.42 -41.17
N LEU A 115 -18.05 2.63 -40.63
CA LEU A 115 -16.93 3.52 -40.29
C LEU A 115 -16.06 2.95 -39.17
N ILE A 116 -16.67 2.25 -38.22
CA ILE A 116 -15.97 1.58 -37.11
C ILE A 116 -15.04 0.52 -37.67
N PHE A 117 -15.57 -0.38 -38.50
CA PHE A 117 -14.78 -1.47 -39.09
C PHE A 117 -13.71 -0.96 -40.06
N ILE A 118 -13.96 0.11 -40.81
CA ILE A 118 -12.95 0.79 -41.63
C ILE A 118 -11.83 1.35 -40.74
N GLY A 119 -12.18 2.08 -39.68
CA GLY A 119 -11.22 2.66 -38.74
C GLY A 119 -10.35 1.60 -38.08
N LEU A 120 -10.97 0.52 -37.60
CA LEU A 120 -10.30 -0.65 -37.02
C LEU A 120 -9.33 -1.31 -38.02
N CYS A 121 -9.78 -1.55 -39.26
CA CYS A 121 -8.94 -2.11 -40.32
C CYS A 121 -7.71 -1.24 -40.61
N PHE A 122 -7.91 0.07 -40.73
CA PHE A 122 -6.82 0.99 -41.02
C PHE A 122 -5.82 1.07 -39.88
N ALA A 123 -6.30 1.15 -38.63
CA ALA A 123 -5.43 1.17 -37.46
C ALA A 123 -4.63 -0.14 -37.32
N ARG A 124 -5.30 -1.29 -37.45
CA ARG A 124 -4.65 -2.61 -37.45
C ARG A 124 -3.58 -2.74 -38.53
N ASP A 125 -3.90 -2.35 -39.76
CA ASP A 125 -2.94 -2.38 -40.87
C ASP A 125 -1.73 -1.49 -40.53
N GLU A 126 -1.92 -0.27 -40.04
CA GLU A 126 -0.79 0.62 -39.68
C GLU A 126 0.05 0.09 -38.52
N VAL A 127 -0.55 -0.58 -37.52
CA VAL A 127 0.18 -1.27 -36.45
C VAL A 127 1.03 -2.40 -37.03
N TYR A 128 0.44 -3.33 -37.79
CA TYR A 128 1.21 -4.43 -38.41
C TYR A 128 2.28 -3.94 -39.37
N TRP A 129 2.04 -2.81 -40.06
CA TRP A 129 3.07 -2.18 -40.90
C TRP A 129 4.27 -1.78 -40.06
N LEU A 130 4.02 -1.09 -38.94
CA LEU A 130 5.06 -0.64 -38.03
C LEU A 130 5.86 -1.82 -37.46
N LEU A 131 5.19 -2.85 -36.92
CA LEU A 131 5.85 -3.98 -36.26
C LEU A 131 6.87 -4.65 -37.18
N ARG A 132 6.43 -5.05 -38.38
CA ARG A 132 7.31 -5.78 -39.31
C ARG A 132 8.45 -4.93 -39.86
N HIS A 133 8.21 -3.63 -40.10
CA HIS A 133 9.23 -2.74 -40.67
C HIS A 133 10.24 -2.29 -39.61
N ASN A 134 9.85 -2.27 -38.33
CA ASN A 134 10.76 -2.05 -37.22
C ASN A 134 11.76 -3.22 -37.08
N ASP A 135 11.26 -4.46 -37.08
CA ASP A 135 12.10 -5.67 -36.98
C ASP A 135 12.94 -5.94 -38.24
N ASN A 136 12.47 -5.44 -39.40
CA ASN A 136 13.10 -5.66 -40.71
C ASN A 136 13.47 -4.34 -41.39
N PRO A 137 14.50 -3.62 -40.90
CA PRO A 137 14.94 -2.38 -41.50
C PRO A 137 15.51 -2.59 -42.91
N PRO A 138 15.54 -1.55 -43.75
CA PRO A 138 16.00 -1.68 -45.13
C PRO A 138 17.48 -2.09 -45.22
N LEU A 139 17.79 -2.97 -46.18
CA LEU A 139 19.13 -3.56 -46.40
C LEU A 139 20.21 -2.52 -46.76
N GLN A 140 19.81 -1.38 -47.31
CA GLN A 140 20.71 -0.26 -47.61
C GLN A 140 20.32 0.96 -46.77
N LYS A 141 21.23 1.40 -45.90
CA LYS A 141 21.02 2.61 -45.08
C LYS A 141 21.15 3.85 -45.95
N SER A 142 20.07 4.63 -46.05
CA SER A 142 20.11 5.98 -46.62
C SER A 142 21.01 6.87 -45.75
N LYS A 143 21.95 7.60 -46.35
CA LYS A 143 22.76 8.60 -45.63
C LYS A 143 21.83 9.70 -45.08
N GLY A 144 21.63 9.73 -43.77
CA GLY A 144 20.96 10.85 -43.07
C GLY A 144 19.52 10.63 -42.60
N LYS A 145 18.96 9.41 -42.62
CA LYS A 145 17.65 9.11 -42.02
C LYS A 145 17.77 8.06 -40.91
N THR A 146 17.29 8.41 -39.72
CA THR A 146 17.42 7.63 -38.49
C THR A 146 16.32 6.57 -38.37
N THR A 147 16.65 5.45 -37.73
CA THR A 147 15.74 4.38 -37.28
C THR A 147 14.58 4.88 -36.40
N GLU A 148 14.59 6.15 -35.99
CA GLU A 148 13.58 6.81 -35.15
C GLU A 148 12.20 6.92 -35.80
N ASP A 149 12.10 7.02 -37.13
CA ASP A 149 10.79 7.09 -37.82
C ASP A 149 10.00 5.76 -37.77
N LEU A 150 10.68 4.66 -37.42
CA LEU A 150 10.09 3.34 -37.22
C LEU A 150 9.74 3.06 -35.76
N VAL A 151 9.80 4.07 -34.89
CA VAL A 151 9.40 3.99 -33.49
C VAL A 151 8.24 4.96 -33.25
N ASP A 152 7.14 4.48 -32.66
CA ASP A 152 5.97 5.32 -32.36
C ASP A 152 5.64 5.26 -30.86
N ARG A 153 6.10 6.26 -30.11
CA ARG A 153 5.84 6.40 -28.67
C ARG A 153 4.35 6.56 -28.33
N GLN A 154 3.51 6.90 -29.31
CA GLN A 154 2.06 7.07 -29.15
C GLN A 154 1.27 5.88 -29.70
N MET A 155 1.93 4.77 -30.02
CA MET A 155 1.26 3.54 -30.40
C MET A 155 0.25 3.03 -29.34
N PRO A 156 0.51 3.15 -28.02
CA PRO A 156 -0.46 2.76 -26.99
C PRO A 156 -1.81 3.47 -27.11
N GLU A 157 -1.82 4.78 -27.40
CA GLU A 157 -3.05 5.55 -27.63
C GLU A 157 -3.87 5.01 -28.80
N LEU A 158 -3.20 4.59 -29.88
CA LEU A 158 -3.89 4.00 -31.04
C LEU A 158 -4.53 2.65 -30.68
N LEU A 159 -3.80 1.77 -29.99
CA LEU A 159 -4.31 0.47 -29.55
C LEU A 159 -5.49 0.64 -28.58
N PHE A 160 -5.39 1.59 -27.65
CA PHE A 160 -6.43 1.86 -26.69
C PHE A 160 -7.75 2.24 -27.37
N HIS A 161 -7.72 3.16 -28.34
CA HIS A 161 -8.95 3.55 -29.05
C HIS A 161 -9.49 2.44 -29.96
N MET A 162 -8.64 1.52 -30.44
CA MET A 162 -9.12 0.31 -31.11
C MET A 162 -9.91 -0.58 -30.14
N GLU A 163 -9.38 -0.83 -28.94
CA GLU A 163 -10.07 -1.61 -27.91
C GLU A 163 -11.35 -0.93 -27.42
N GLU A 164 -11.35 0.39 -27.26
CA GLU A 164 -12.54 1.16 -26.91
C GLU A 164 -13.68 0.93 -27.91
N LEU A 165 -13.40 1.01 -29.21
CA LEU A 165 -14.38 0.72 -30.26
C LEU A 165 -14.86 -0.74 -30.25
N ARG A 166 -13.96 -1.70 -30.02
CA ARG A 166 -14.31 -3.12 -29.91
C ARG A 166 -15.27 -3.36 -28.73
N VAL A 167 -14.99 -2.74 -27.58
CA VAL A 167 -15.83 -2.83 -26.39
C VAL A 167 -17.21 -2.22 -26.65
N LEU A 168 -17.29 -1.08 -27.34
CA LEU A 168 -18.58 -0.46 -27.70
C LEU A 168 -19.43 -1.37 -28.58
N VAL A 169 -18.83 -2.00 -29.61
CA VAL A 169 -19.55 -2.94 -30.50
C VAL A 169 -20.09 -4.13 -29.71
N ARG A 170 -19.30 -4.72 -28.81
CA ARG A 170 -19.75 -5.85 -27.97
C ARG A 170 -20.84 -5.45 -26.97
N LYS A 171 -20.64 -4.32 -26.28
CA LYS A 171 -21.54 -3.82 -25.24
C LYS A 171 -22.91 -3.45 -25.78
N TYR A 172 -22.97 -2.92 -27.00
CA TYR A 172 -24.20 -2.43 -27.64
C TYR A 172 -24.58 -3.26 -28.89
N SER A 173 -24.20 -4.54 -28.92
CA SER A 173 -24.49 -5.44 -30.05
C SER A 173 -25.98 -5.49 -30.40
N GLN A 174 -26.87 -5.51 -29.41
CA GLN A 174 -28.32 -5.47 -29.61
C GLN A 174 -28.80 -4.21 -30.33
N VAL A 175 -28.14 -3.05 -30.14
CA VAL A 175 -28.47 -1.81 -30.84
C VAL A 175 -28.18 -1.95 -32.33
N MET A 176 -27.05 -2.58 -32.67
CA MET A 176 -26.68 -2.87 -34.05
C MET A 176 -27.62 -3.90 -34.67
N GLN A 177 -27.88 -5.01 -33.96
CA GLN A 177 -28.82 -6.06 -34.38
C GLN A 177 -30.19 -5.48 -34.70
N ARG A 178 -30.76 -4.68 -33.79
CA ARG A 178 -32.06 -4.03 -33.97
C ARG A 178 -32.10 -3.16 -35.23
N TYR A 179 -31.08 -2.32 -35.42
CA TYR A 179 -31.00 -1.44 -36.60
C TYR A 179 -30.94 -2.24 -37.91
N TYR A 180 -30.09 -3.26 -37.98
CA TYR A 180 -29.89 -4.03 -39.22
C TYR A 180 -31.00 -5.04 -39.51
N VAL A 181 -31.70 -5.56 -38.49
CA VAL A 181 -32.94 -6.33 -38.68
C VAL A 181 -34.02 -5.46 -39.33
N GLN A 182 -34.18 -4.21 -38.87
CA GLN A 182 -35.13 -3.27 -39.47
C GLN A 182 -34.72 -2.90 -40.89
N TYR A 183 -33.42 -2.75 -41.16
CA TYR A 183 -32.91 -2.44 -42.49
C TYR A 183 -33.18 -3.58 -43.48
N LEU A 184 -32.85 -4.81 -43.08
CA LEU A 184 -33.04 -6.01 -43.89
C LEU A 184 -34.52 -6.24 -44.25
N ALA A 185 -35.40 -6.22 -43.25
CA ALA A 185 -36.83 -6.48 -43.47
C ALA A 185 -37.55 -5.31 -44.14
N GLY A 186 -37.18 -4.07 -43.78
CA GLY A 186 -37.90 -2.86 -44.17
C GLY A 186 -37.44 -2.22 -45.48
N PHE A 187 -36.20 -2.44 -45.89
CA PHE A 187 -35.64 -1.85 -47.11
C PHE A 187 -35.05 -2.90 -48.04
N ASP A 188 -34.09 -3.70 -47.56
CA ASP A 188 -33.32 -4.58 -48.45
C ASP A 188 -34.19 -5.68 -49.07
N ALA A 189 -35.12 -6.25 -48.30
CA ALA A 189 -36.11 -7.21 -48.79
C ALA A 189 -36.93 -6.66 -49.96
N ILE A 190 -37.40 -5.41 -49.84
CA ILE A 190 -38.23 -4.75 -50.86
C ILE A 190 -37.39 -4.48 -52.12
N ALA A 191 -36.19 -3.93 -51.95
CA ALA A 191 -35.28 -3.65 -53.04
C ALA A 191 -34.88 -4.94 -53.79
N LEU A 192 -34.53 -6.00 -53.05
CA LEU A 192 -34.13 -7.28 -53.63
C LEU A 192 -35.28 -7.91 -54.41
N ASN A 193 -36.49 -7.93 -53.85
CA ASN A 193 -37.66 -8.46 -54.55
C ASN A 193 -37.92 -7.70 -55.86
N GLN A 194 -37.85 -6.36 -55.85
CA GLN A 194 -38.00 -5.57 -57.07
C GLN A 194 -36.94 -5.91 -58.13
N MET A 195 -35.69 -6.12 -57.73
CA MET A 195 -34.63 -6.51 -58.66
C MET A 195 -34.85 -7.91 -59.23
N ILE A 196 -35.28 -8.88 -58.40
CA ILE A 196 -35.59 -10.24 -58.84
C ILE A 196 -36.70 -10.24 -59.90
N GLN A 197 -37.78 -9.49 -59.70
CA GLN A 197 -38.90 -9.42 -60.66
C GLN A 197 -38.51 -8.80 -62.01
N ASN A 198 -37.44 -8.00 -62.04
CA ASN A 198 -36.96 -7.35 -63.26
C ASN A 198 -35.94 -8.19 -64.05
N LEU A 199 -35.55 -9.37 -63.56
CA LEU A 199 -34.63 -10.26 -64.27
C LEU A 199 -35.33 -10.90 -65.48
N GLN A 200 -34.76 -10.70 -66.67
CA GLN A 200 -35.33 -11.24 -67.92
C GLN A 200 -35.17 -12.75 -68.06
N VAL A 201 -34.05 -13.29 -67.53
CA VAL A 201 -33.71 -14.72 -67.56
C VAL A 201 -33.06 -15.08 -66.24
N CYS A 202 -33.64 -16.04 -65.51
CA CYS A 202 -33.10 -16.57 -64.27
C CYS A 202 -33.40 -18.09 -64.24
N PRO A 203 -32.38 -18.97 -64.23
CA PRO A 203 -32.62 -20.41 -64.12
C PRO A 203 -33.15 -20.79 -62.73
N GLU A 204 -33.66 -22.03 -62.61
CA GLU A 204 -34.38 -22.49 -61.42
C GLU A 204 -33.54 -22.45 -60.14
N ASP A 205 -32.27 -22.85 -60.22
CA ASP A 205 -31.36 -22.88 -59.07
C ASP A 205 -31.06 -21.47 -58.54
N GLU A 206 -30.73 -20.52 -59.42
CA GLU A 206 -30.49 -19.12 -59.07
C GLU A 206 -31.76 -18.44 -58.54
N SER A 207 -32.91 -18.73 -59.17
CA SER A 207 -34.21 -18.20 -58.73
C SER A 207 -34.59 -18.72 -57.35
N SER A 208 -34.30 -19.99 -57.06
CA SER A 208 -34.53 -20.61 -55.75
C SER A 208 -33.68 -19.94 -54.67
N ILE A 209 -32.39 -19.73 -54.93
CA ILE A 209 -31.47 -19.04 -54.02
C ILE A 209 -31.95 -17.60 -53.74
N LEU A 210 -32.22 -16.82 -54.79
CA LEU A 210 -32.66 -15.43 -54.67
C LEU A 210 -33.98 -15.30 -53.90
N SER A 211 -34.93 -16.20 -54.15
CA SER A 211 -36.21 -16.24 -53.42
C SER A 211 -36.02 -16.62 -51.95
N SER A 212 -35.15 -17.60 -51.66
CA SER A 212 -34.82 -18.02 -50.30
C SER A 212 -34.18 -16.87 -49.50
N LEU A 213 -33.21 -16.17 -50.09
CA LEU A 213 -32.61 -14.97 -49.52
C LEU A 213 -33.67 -13.92 -49.17
N CYS A 214 -34.50 -13.54 -50.15
CA CYS A 214 -35.53 -12.52 -49.99
C CYS A 214 -36.55 -12.89 -48.90
N ASN A 215 -37.02 -14.13 -48.88
CA ASN A 215 -37.96 -14.62 -47.88
C ASN A 215 -37.35 -14.59 -46.47
N THR A 216 -36.09 -14.99 -46.34
CA THR A 216 -35.41 -15.04 -45.04
C THR A 216 -35.27 -13.65 -44.44
N ILE A 217 -34.85 -12.65 -45.23
CA ILE A 217 -34.69 -11.27 -44.74
C ILE A 217 -36.03 -10.55 -44.51
N THR A 218 -37.09 -10.91 -45.26
CA THR A 218 -38.45 -10.34 -45.08
C THR A 218 -39.06 -10.76 -43.74
N ASN A 219 -38.79 -11.98 -43.29
CA ASN A 219 -39.39 -12.54 -42.08
C ASN A 219 -38.71 -12.08 -40.78
N LEU A 220 -37.67 -11.24 -40.86
CA LEU A 220 -36.99 -10.72 -39.69
C LEU A 220 -37.83 -9.65 -38.98
N SER A 221 -37.79 -9.64 -37.64
CA SER A 221 -38.48 -8.63 -36.85
C SER A 221 -37.69 -8.23 -35.62
N VAL A 222 -37.92 -7.00 -35.15
CA VAL A 222 -37.28 -6.45 -33.94
C VAL A 222 -37.59 -7.31 -32.71
N LYS A 223 -38.75 -7.97 -32.68
CA LYS A 223 -39.16 -8.85 -31.59
C LYS A 223 -38.13 -9.95 -31.32
N GLN A 224 -37.54 -10.51 -32.36
CA GLN A 224 -36.51 -11.56 -32.25
C GLN A 224 -35.25 -11.05 -31.54
N VAL A 225 -34.89 -9.77 -31.75
CA VAL A 225 -33.76 -9.13 -31.05
C VAL A 225 -34.11 -8.89 -29.58
N GLU A 226 -35.32 -8.41 -29.30
CA GLU A 226 -35.79 -8.17 -27.93
C GLU A 226 -35.90 -9.48 -27.12
N GLU A 227 -36.18 -10.60 -27.78
CA GLU A 227 -36.22 -11.95 -27.21
C GLU A 227 -34.85 -12.64 -27.15
N ASN A 228 -33.77 -11.99 -27.61
CA ASN A 228 -32.42 -12.55 -27.73
C ASN A 228 -32.35 -13.87 -28.51
N GLU A 229 -33.09 -13.95 -29.62
CA GLU A 229 -32.97 -15.09 -30.53
C GLU A 229 -31.56 -15.18 -31.12
N LEU A 230 -31.08 -16.41 -31.30
CA LEU A 230 -29.82 -16.67 -31.98
C LEU A 230 -30.05 -16.67 -33.48
N PHE A 231 -29.51 -15.65 -34.16
CA PHE A 231 -29.52 -15.56 -35.62
C PHE A 231 -28.42 -16.42 -36.24
N ASP A 232 -28.69 -17.01 -37.40
CA ASP A 232 -27.69 -17.70 -38.22
C ASP A 232 -27.92 -17.45 -39.72
N PHE A 233 -27.06 -16.64 -40.31
CA PHE A 233 -27.10 -16.26 -41.71
C PHE A 233 -25.92 -16.86 -42.50
N ARG A 234 -25.25 -17.90 -41.98
CA ARG A 234 -24.18 -18.61 -42.71
C ARG A 234 -24.69 -19.19 -44.03
N ALA A 235 -25.90 -19.73 -44.05
CA ALA A 235 -26.54 -20.25 -45.25
C ALA A 235 -26.71 -19.16 -46.32
N ILE A 236 -27.27 -18.00 -45.96
CA ILE A 236 -27.42 -16.84 -46.85
C ILE A 236 -26.07 -16.43 -47.46
N ARG A 237 -25.04 -16.30 -46.64
CA ARG A 237 -23.71 -15.87 -47.09
C ARG A 237 -23.07 -16.89 -48.04
N LEU A 238 -23.25 -18.19 -47.76
CA LEU A 238 -22.73 -19.25 -48.60
C LEU A 238 -23.51 -19.37 -49.92
N ASP A 239 -24.83 -19.18 -49.89
CA ASP A 239 -25.67 -19.19 -51.09
C ASP A 239 -25.39 -17.99 -51.98
N TRP A 240 -25.10 -16.82 -51.41
CA TRP A 240 -24.56 -15.70 -52.20
C TRP A 240 -23.25 -16.09 -52.89
N PHE A 241 -22.34 -16.76 -52.17
CA PHE A 241 -21.08 -17.19 -52.75
C PHE A 241 -21.26 -18.24 -53.86
N ARG A 242 -22.21 -19.17 -53.71
CA ARG A 242 -22.61 -20.12 -54.77
C ARG A 242 -23.17 -19.38 -55.99
N LEU A 243 -24.06 -18.41 -55.75
CA LEU A 243 -24.66 -17.62 -56.82
C LEU A 243 -23.59 -16.85 -57.60
N GLN A 244 -22.60 -16.26 -56.93
CA GLN A 244 -21.45 -15.65 -57.62
C GLN A 244 -20.74 -16.66 -58.52
N ALA A 245 -20.52 -17.90 -58.06
CA ALA A 245 -19.88 -18.94 -58.88
C ALA A 245 -20.74 -19.31 -60.10
N TYR A 246 -22.05 -19.50 -59.93
CA TYR A 246 -22.98 -19.85 -61.01
C TYR A 246 -23.08 -18.75 -62.07
N THR A 247 -23.03 -17.50 -61.65
CA THR A 247 -23.28 -16.32 -62.51
C THR A 247 -22.01 -15.67 -63.06
N SER A 248 -20.81 -16.12 -62.63
CA SER A 248 -19.51 -15.57 -63.09
C SER A 248 -18.76 -16.48 -64.05
N VAL A 249 -19.25 -17.70 -64.33
CA VAL A 249 -18.64 -18.58 -65.34
C VAL A 249 -19.01 -18.16 -66.76
N SER A 250 -18.15 -18.50 -67.73
CA SER A 250 -18.42 -18.22 -69.14
C SER A 250 -19.70 -18.92 -69.60
N LYS A 251 -20.58 -18.19 -70.32
CA LYS A 251 -21.87 -18.68 -70.84
C LYS A 251 -22.93 -18.98 -69.76
N SER A 252 -22.82 -18.39 -68.57
CA SER A 252 -23.92 -18.44 -67.61
C SER A 252 -25.19 -17.78 -68.19
N PRO A 253 -26.38 -18.37 -68.01
CA PRO A 253 -27.64 -17.75 -68.43
C PRO A 253 -27.92 -16.42 -67.72
N LEU A 254 -27.50 -16.30 -66.47
CA LEU A 254 -27.56 -15.07 -65.68
C LEU A 254 -26.14 -14.55 -65.46
N VAL A 255 -25.77 -13.49 -66.17
CA VAL A 255 -24.40 -12.95 -66.14
C VAL A 255 -24.29 -11.85 -65.07
N LEU A 256 -23.48 -12.09 -64.03
CA LEU A 256 -23.32 -11.13 -62.93
C LEU A 256 -22.68 -9.81 -63.37
N ALA A 257 -21.76 -9.87 -64.34
CA ALA A 257 -21.06 -8.70 -64.86
C ALA A 257 -21.99 -7.67 -65.54
N GLU A 258 -23.14 -8.14 -66.04
CA GLU A 258 -24.22 -7.33 -66.63
C GLU A 258 -25.23 -6.85 -65.58
N ASN A 259 -25.32 -7.55 -64.44
CA ASN A 259 -26.25 -7.28 -63.33
C ASN A 259 -25.52 -6.76 -62.08
N ARG A 260 -24.71 -5.70 -62.24
CA ARG A 260 -23.83 -5.20 -61.17
C ARG A 260 -24.58 -4.63 -59.97
N ASP A 261 -25.72 -4.01 -60.21
CA ASP A 261 -26.52 -3.42 -59.13
C ASP A 261 -27.09 -4.52 -58.21
N LEU A 262 -27.44 -5.68 -58.79
CA LEU A 262 -27.91 -6.84 -58.01
C LEU A 262 -26.77 -7.36 -57.12
N ALA A 263 -25.58 -7.50 -57.68
CA ALA A 263 -24.40 -7.91 -56.92
C ALA A 263 -24.10 -6.93 -55.77
N SER A 264 -24.12 -5.62 -56.06
CA SER A 264 -23.89 -4.58 -55.06
C SER A 264 -24.93 -4.58 -53.94
N LEU A 265 -26.21 -4.83 -54.27
CA LEU A 265 -27.28 -4.93 -53.29
C LEU A 265 -27.08 -6.16 -52.40
N ILE A 266 -26.80 -7.33 -52.99
CA ILE A 266 -26.61 -8.56 -52.22
C ILE A 266 -25.34 -8.49 -51.36
N ASP A 267 -24.26 -7.87 -51.83
CA ASP A 267 -23.06 -7.60 -51.02
C ASP A 267 -23.39 -6.70 -49.80
N THR A 268 -24.25 -5.70 -49.99
CA THR A 268 -24.74 -4.83 -48.91
C THR A 268 -25.60 -5.62 -47.92
N ILE A 269 -26.52 -6.46 -48.41
CA ILE A 269 -27.33 -7.37 -47.59
C ILE A 269 -26.43 -8.28 -46.77
N VAL A 270 -25.41 -8.88 -47.37
CA VAL A 270 -24.46 -9.75 -46.67
C VAL A 270 -23.73 -9.00 -45.56
N PHE A 271 -23.31 -7.75 -45.82
CA PHE A 271 -22.77 -6.90 -44.76
C PHE A 271 -23.80 -6.67 -43.64
N HIS A 272 -25.05 -6.34 -43.95
CA HIS A 272 -26.12 -6.16 -42.96
C HIS A 272 -26.38 -7.43 -42.15
N THR A 273 -26.36 -8.63 -42.76
CA THR A 273 -26.48 -9.89 -42.02
C THR A 273 -25.35 -10.06 -41.00
N LYS A 274 -24.10 -9.72 -41.37
CA LYS A 274 -22.94 -9.81 -40.47
C LYS A 274 -23.08 -8.91 -39.23
N MET A 275 -23.81 -7.80 -39.35
CA MET A 275 -24.07 -6.89 -38.22
C MET A 275 -25.05 -7.46 -37.20
N ILE A 276 -25.63 -8.63 -37.49
CA ILE A 276 -26.59 -9.31 -36.62
C ILE A 276 -25.95 -10.53 -35.96
N ASP A 277 -25.38 -11.45 -36.76
CA ASP A 277 -24.93 -12.78 -36.31
C ASP A 277 -23.41 -13.01 -36.38
N TYR A 278 -22.62 -12.02 -36.81
CA TYR A 278 -21.19 -12.19 -37.11
C TYR A 278 -20.32 -11.03 -36.56
N LEU A 279 -20.79 -10.38 -35.49
CA LEU A 279 -20.14 -9.20 -34.91
C LEU A 279 -18.78 -9.54 -34.26
N ASP A 280 -18.66 -10.67 -33.59
CA ASP A 280 -17.39 -11.04 -32.95
C ASP A 280 -16.33 -11.41 -33.99
N GLU A 281 -16.71 -12.17 -35.02
CA GLU A 281 -15.80 -12.57 -36.09
C GLU A 281 -15.37 -11.38 -36.95
N ILE A 282 -16.25 -10.42 -37.24
CA ILE A 282 -15.83 -9.21 -37.97
C ILE A 282 -14.90 -8.34 -37.11
N LEU A 283 -15.05 -8.32 -35.78
CA LEU A 283 -14.09 -7.65 -34.91
C LEU A 283 -12.72 -8.33 -34.99
N VAL A 284 -12.66 -9.67 -35.01
CA VAL A 284 -11.41 -10.42 -35.24
C VAL A 284 -10.85 -10.09 -36.64
N GLU A 285 -11.68 -10.17 -37.69
CA GLU A 285 -11.28 -9.89 -39.07
C GLU A 285 -10.72 -8.48 -39.26
N THR A 286 -11.14 -7.50 -38.45
CA THR A 286 -10.81 -6.08 -38.66
C THR A 286 -9.79 -5.52 -37.66
N SER A 287 -9.57 -6.16 -36.51
CA SER A 287 -8.75 -5.59 -35.41
C SER A 287 -7.94 -6.59 -34.58
N ASP A 288 -7.79 -7.84 -35.03
CA ASP A 288 -7.01 -8.84 -34.29
C ASP A 288 -5.49 -8.63 -34.35
N PHE A 289 -4.82 -9.01 -33.25
CA PHE A 289 -3.37 -8.92 -33.06
C PHE A 289 -2.78 -10.25 -32.59
N PHE A 290 -1.68 -10.70 -33.20
CA PHE A 290 -0.88 -11.81 -32.67
C PHE A 290 0.27 -11.28 -31.80
N TYR A 291 0.78 -12.12 -30.90
CA TYR A 291 1.88 -11.76 -30.00
C TYR A 291 3.15 -11.37 -30.78
N SER A 292 3.72 -10.22 -30.46
CA SER A 292 5.06 -9.81 -30.88
C SER A 292 5.84 -9.27 -29.69
N LYS A 293 7.12 -9.60 -29.62
CA LYS A 293 8.02 -9.14 -28.55
C LYS A 293 8.09 -7.61 -28.46
N ILE A 294 7.92 -6.92 -29.58
CA ILE A 294 7.92 -5.46 -29.63
C ILE A 294 6.83 -4.83 -28.75
N PHE A 295 5.75 -5.55 -28.44
CA PHE A 295 4.74 -5.05 -27.51
C PHE A 295 5.29 -4.89 -26.09
N GLU A 296 6.23 -5.75 -25.67
CA GLU A 296 6.91 -5.61 -24.37
C GLU A 296 7.82 -4.37 -24.36
N ASP A 297 8.60 -4.18 -25.43
CA ASP A 297 9.46 -2.99 -25.55
C ASP A 297 8.63 -1.69 -25.58
N GLN A 298 7.51 -1.68 -26.31
CA GLN A 298 6.59 -0.53 -26.37
C GLN A 298 5.86 -0.30 -25.05
N PHE A 299 5.56 -1.36 -24.28
CA PHE A 299 4.98 -1.25 -22.94
C PHE A 299 5.95 -0.58 -21.98
N HIS A 300 7.21 -1.00 -21.94
CA HIS A 300 8.23 -0.36 -21.10
C HIS A 300 8.49 1.09 -21.50
N MET A 301 8.57 1.36 -22.80
CA MET A 301 8.64 2.74 -23.30
C MET A 301 7.42 3.56 -22.86
N CYS A 302 6.22 2.98 -22.84
CA CYS A 302 5.01 3.67 -22.40
C CYS A 302 5.14 4.15 -20.94
N LEU A 303 5.63 3.30 -20.03
CA LEU A 303 5.81 3.63 -18.60
C LEU A 303 6.69 4.86 -18.37
N GLU A 304 7.70 5.09 -19.23
CA GLU A 304 8.60 6.24 -19.15
C GLU A 304 7.94 7.57 -19.56
N PHE A 305 6.77 7.54 -20.22
CA PHE A 305 6.08 8.73 -20.73
C PHE A 305 4.70 8.90 -20.06
N PRO A 306 4.56 9.72 -18.99
CA PRO A 306 3.31 9.86 -18.24
C PRO A 306 2.06 10.15 -19.07
N ALA A 307 2.17 10.95 -20.13
CA ALA A 307 1.05 11.27 -21.02
C ALA A 307 0.52 10.06 -21.82
N GLN A 308 1.27 8.95 -21.85
CA GLN A 308 0.87 7.69 -22.49
C GLN A 308 0.45 6.62 -21.49
N ASN A 309 0.82 6.75 -20.20
CA ASN A 309 0.41 5.81 -19.13
C ASN A 309 -1.10 5.61 -19.06
N ARG A 310 -1.88 6.62 -19.45
CA ARG A 310 -3.34 6.54 -19.60
C ARG A 310 -3.81 5.35 -20.44
N TYR A 311 -3.06 5.04 -21.49
CA TYR A 311 -3.42 4.09 -22.52
C TYR A 311 -2.75 2.73 -22.34
N ILE A 312 -1.91 2.57 -21.32
CA ILE A 312 -1.08 1.38 -21.13
C ILE A 312 -1.90 0.09 -20.92
N VAL A 313 -3.14 0.21 -20.44
CA VAL A 313 -4.08 -0.92 -20.29
C VAL A 313 -4.39 -1.62 -21.63
N ALA A 314 -4.15 -0.95 -22.77
CA ALA A 314 -4.28 -1.56 -24.08
C ALA A 314 -3.41 -2.82 -24.25
N PHE A 315 -2.22 -2.87 -23.64
CA PHE A 315 -1.30 -4.02 -23.74
C PHE A 315 -1.86 -5.28 -23.07
N PRO A 316 -2.33 -5.24 -21.80
CA PRO A 316 -3.09 -6.34 -21.21
C PRO A 316 -4.32 -6.76 -22.03
N LEU A 317 -5.06 -5.81 -22.60
CA LEU A 317 -6.30 -6.10 -23.35
C LEU A 317 -6.02 -6.88 -24.64
N ILE A 318 -4.98 -6.52 -25.40
CA ILE A 318 -4.62 -7.23 -26.64
C ILE A 318 -4.12 -8.66 -26.38
N CYS A 319 -3.72 -9.02 -25.15
CA CYS A 319 -3.39 -10.42 -24.84
C CYS A 319 -4.58 -11.37 -25.06
N GLY A 320 -5.82 -10.87 -24.96
CA GLY A 320 -7.03 -11.62 -25.30
C GLY A 320 -7.18 -11.95 -26.79
N HIS A 321 -6.39 -11.30 -27.65
CA HIS A 321 -6.42 -11.52 -29.11
C HIS A 321 -5.60 -12.74 -29.51
N PHE A 322 -4.60 -13.14 -28.71
CA PHE A 322 -3.60 -14.12 -29.14
C PHE A 322 -4.20 -15.51 -29.42
N GLN A 323 -5.37 -15.83 -28.87
CA GLN A 323 -6.08 -17.07 -29.20
C GLN A 323 -6.52 -17.14 -30.68
N SER A 324 -6.79 -15.99 -31.30
CA SER A 324 -7.32 -15.89 -32.67
C SER A 324 -6.29 -16.22 -33.74
N CYS A 325 -4.99 -16.26 -33.40
CA CYS A 325 -3.94 -16.66 -34.35
C CYS A 325 -3.78 -18.18 -34.49
N THR A 326 -4.52 -18.98 -33.71
CA THR A 326 -4.46 -20.45 -33.73
C THR A 326 -5.37 -21.03 -34.80
N HIS A 327 -5.01 -22.20 -35.34
CA HIS A 327 -5.80 -22.90 -36.35
C HIS A 327 -6.06 -24.34 -35.92
N GLU A 328 -7.25 -24.89 -36.23
CA GLU A 328 -7.65 -26.25 -35.85
C GLU A 328 -6.72 -27.34 -36.41
N LEU A 329 -6.06 -27.07 -37.53
CA LEU A 329 -5.08 -27.97 -38.16
C LEU A 329 -3.68 -27.93 -37.51
N CYS A 330 -3.44 -27.04 -36.55
CA CYS A 330 -2.17 -26.94 -35.81
C CYS A 330 -2.48 -26.81 -34.30
N PRO A 331 -3.06 -27.83 -33.66
CA PRO A 331 -3.38 -27.78 -32.23
C PRO A 331 -2.13 -27.73 -31.33
N GLU A 332 -0.96 -28.14 -31.84
CA GLU A 332 0.30 -28.24 -31.11
C GLU A 332 0.79 -26.89 -30.58
N GLU A 333 0.60 -25.81 -31.35
CA GLU A 333 1.00 -24.45 -30.94
C GLU A 333 0.02 -23.79 -29.97
N ARG A 334 -1.24 -24.27 -29.92
CA ARG A 334 -2.32 -23.63 -29.16
C ARG A 334 -1.99 -23.51 -27.67
N HIS A 335 -1.41 -24.55 -27.08
CA HIS A 335 -1.02 -24.53 -25.66
C HIS A 335 0.09 -23.53 -25.39
N HIS A 336 1.10 -23.47 -26.26
CA HIS A 336 2.23 -22.55 -26.12
C HIS A 336 1.78 -21.09 -26.21
N ILE A 337 0.90 -20.77 -27.17
CA ILE A 337 0.34 -19.42 -27.34
C ILE A 337 -0.51 -19.03 -26.12
N ARG A 338 -1.30 -19.97 -25.56
CA ARG A 338 -2.05 -19.77 -24.32
C ARG A 338 -1.13 -19.40 -23.17
N GLU A 339 -0.14 -20.23 -22.87
CA GLU A 339 0.81 -19.96 -21.77
C GLU A 339 1.53 -18.62 -21.95
N ARG A 340 1.95 -18.30 -23.18
CA ARG A 340 2.58 -17.00 -23.46
C ARG A 340 1.64 -15.84 -23.20
N SER A 341 0.38 -15.92 -23.66
CA SER A 341 -0.60 -14.85 -23.43
C SER A 341 -0.88 -14.60 -21.94
N LEU A 342 -0.96 -15.68 -21.14
CA LEU A 342 -1.19 -15.60 -19.69
C LEU A 342 0.03 -15.05 -18.94
N SER A 343 1.23 -15.45 -19.35
CA SER A 343 2.47 -14.92 -18.77
C SER A 343 2.62 -13.42 -19.04
N VAL A 344 2.32 -12.98 -20.28
CA VAL A 344 2.50 -11.60 -20.71
C VAL A 344 1.44 -10.68 -20.09
N VAL A 345 0.16 -11.08 -20.05
CA VAL A 345 -0.87 -10.26 -19.37
C VAL A 345 -0.57 -10.09 -17.88
N ASN A 346 -0.11 -11.15 -17.20
CA ASN A 346 0.29 -11.07 -15.80
C ASN A 346 1.47 -10.11 -15.61
N MET A 347 2.48 -10.18 -16.48
CA MET A 347 3.63 -9.27 -16.46
C MET A 347 3.21 -7.81 -16.63
N PHE A 348 2.36 -7.51 -17.62
CA PHE A 348 1.90 -6.14 -17.85
C PHE A 348 1.13 -5.57 -16.65
N LEU A 349 0.19 -6.35 -16.09
CA LEU A 349 -0.60 -5.91 -14.94
C LEU A 349 0.25 -5.72 -13.67
N ASP A 350 1.21 -6.62 -13.45
CA ASP A 350 2.14 -6.54 -12.32
C ASP A 350 3.06 -5.31 -12.43
N GLU A 351 3.63 -5.04 -13.61
CA GLU A 351 4.48 -3.86 -13.83
C GLU A 351 3.70 -2.54 -13.75
N MET A 352 2.46 -2.48 -14.26
CA MET A 352 1.57 -1.34 -14.06
C MET A 352 1.33 -1.04 -12.57
N ALA A 353 1.04 -2.08 -11.79
CA ALA A 353 0.80 -1.96 -10.35
C ALA A 353 2.07 -1.55 -9.58
N LYS A 354 3.23 -2.13 -9.93
CA LYS A 354 4.53 -1.76 -9.34
C LYS A 354 4.87 -0.30 -9.59
N GLU A 355 4.65 0.21 -10.81
CA GLU A 355 4.97 1.59 -11.12
C GLU A 355 4.04 2.56 -10.39
N ALA A 356 2.73 2.26 -10.31
CA ALA A 356 1.80 3.03 -9.49
C ALA A 356 2.23 3.05 -8.01
N LYS A 357 2.62 1.89 -7.47
CA LYS A 357 3.17 1.75 -6.12
C LYS A 357 4.45 2.58 -5.93
N ASN A 358 5.39 2.58 -6.89
CA ASN A 358 6.63 3.37 -6.81
C ASN A 358 6.34 4.88 -6.76
N ILE A 359 5.42 5.35 -7.60
CA ILE A 359 4.99 6.76 -7.62
C ILE A 359 4.34 7.12 -6.28
N ILE A 360 3.43 6.28 -5.77
CA ILE A 360 2.79 6.46 -4.46
C ILE A 360 3.83 6.52 -3.34
N THR A 361 4.79 5.61 -3.30
CA THR A 361 5.87 5.62 -2.29
C THR A 361 6.63 6.94 -2.32
N THR A 362 6.97 7.44 -3.51
CA THR A 362 7.70 8.71 -3.65
C THR A 362 6.85 9.90 -3.17
N ILE A 363 5.54 9.88 -3.45
CA ILE A 363 4.59 10.89 -2.93
C ILE A 363 4.52 10.80 -1.40
N CYS A 364 4.47 9.59 -0.83
CA CYS A 364 4.49 9.38 0.61
C CYS A 364 5.76 9.96 1.24
N ASP A 365 6.94 9.69 0.67
CA ASP A 365 8.22 10.19 1.18
C ASP A 365 8.26 11.73 1.19
N GLU A 366 7.82 12.38 0.10
CA GLU A 366 7.71 13.85 0.03
C GLU A 366 6.72 14.40 1.07
N GLN A 367 5.59 13.71 1.30
CA GLN A 367 4.59 14.10 2.31
C GLN A 367 5.08 13.88 3.74
N CYS A 368 5.86 12.83 4.00
CA CYS A 368 6.55 12.63 5.27
C CYS A 368 7.56 13.76 5.54
N LEU A 369 8.35 14.16 4.53
CA LEU A 369 9.28 15.29 4.64
C LEU A 369 8.56 16.63 4.88
N MET A 370 7.41 16.85 4.24
CA MET A 370 6.59 18.04 4.50
C MET A 370 6.00 18.03 5.90
N SER A 371 5.57 16.85 6.39
CA SER A 371 5.03 16.69 7.75
C SER A 371 6.11 16.86 8.82
N ASP A 372 7.35 16.38 8.58
CA ASP A 372 8.49 16.60 9.48
C ASP A 372 8.77 18.08 9.69
N LYS A 373 8.68 18.91 8.63
CA LYS A 373 8.87 20.37 8.72
C LYS A 373 7.85 21.07 9.62
N LEU A 374 6.74 20.42 9.96
CA LEU A 374 5.73 20.94 10.87
C LEU A 374 6.03 20.60 12.34
N LEU A 375 7.02 19.76 12.61
CA LEU A 375 7.37 19.36 13.97
C LEU A 375 7.93 20.55 14.79
N PRO A 376 7.65 20.59 16.12
CA PRO A 376 8.10 21.68 16.99
C PRO A 376 9.61 21.96 16.97
N LYS A 377 10.43 20.94 16.69
CA LYS A 377 11.91 21.06 16.61
C LYS A 377 12.37 22.15 15.63
N HIS A 378 11.65 22.37 14.54
CA HIS A 378 11.98 23.39 13.53
C HIS A 378 11.69 24.82 14.00
N CYS A 379 10.92 25.00 15.08
CA CYS A 379 10.64 26.32 15.66
C CYS A 379 11.78 26.85 16.56
N ALA A 380 12.73 26.01 16.96
CA ALA A 380 13.80 26.38 17.90
C ALA A 380 14.62 27.59 17.41
N ILE A 381 14.92 27.66 16.11
CA ILE A 381 15.67 28.78 15.50
C ILE A 381 14.86 30.08 15.60
N LEU A 382 13.54 30.03 15.38
CA LEU A 382 12.67 31.20 15.48
C LEU A 382 12.60 31.74 16.91
N ILE A 383 12.49 30.85 17.90
CA ILE A 383 12.51 31.22 19.32
C ILE A 383 13.85 31.86 19.69
N SER A 384 14.97 31.24 19.32
CA SER A 384 16.32 31.76 19.57
C SER A 384 16.52 33.15 18.96
N GLN A 385 16.01 33.40 17.75
CA GLN A 385 16.07 34.72 17.12
C GLN A 385 15.29 35.79 17.90
N VAL A 386 14.10 35.46 18.41
CA VAL A 386 13.28 36.40 19.20
C VAL A 386 13.93 36.70 20.56
N VAL A 387 14.44 35.68 21.25
CA VAL A 387 15.08 35.83 22.57
C VAL A 387 16.38 36.63 22.45
N ASN A 388 17.20 36.36 21.43
CA ASN A 388 18.48 37.05 21.23
C ASN A 388 18.33 38.47 20.66
N ARG A 389 17.24 38.78 19.93
CA ARG A 389 16.92 40.15 19.52
C ARG A 389 16.71 41.09 20.72
N LYS A 390 16.27 40.59 21.86
CA LYS A 390 16.18 41.38 23.10
C LYS A 390 17.53 41.67 23.77
N LYS A 391 18.62 41.02 23.35
CA LYS A 391 19.93 41.06 24.02
C LYS A 391 21.09 41.68 23.21
N LYS A 392 20.92 42.13 21.96
CA LYS A 392 22.03 42.72 21.19
C LYS A 392 21.73 44.02 20.43
N ASP A 393 22.55 45.01 20.78
CA ASP A 393 22.90 46.21 20.03
C ASP A 393 23.41 45.93 18.60
N LYS A 394 22.92 46.75 17.66
CA LYS A 394 23.56 47.33 16.45
C LYS A 394 24.41 46.52 15.45
N ASN A 395 24.55 45.20 15.49
CA ASN A 395 25.22 44.47 14.39
C ASN A 395 24.29 43.49 13.64
N LYS A 396 23.74 43.95 12.51
CA LYS A 396 22.93 43.16 11.56
C LYS A 396 23.82 42.16 10.80
N LYS A 397 23.91 40.91 11.27
CA LYS A 397 24.05 39.76 10.36
C LYS A 397 22.63 39.35 9.94
N ILE A 398 22.35 39.41 8.64
CA ILE A 398 21.09 38.92 8.06
C ILE A 398 21.05 37.41 8.33
N ALA A 399 20.16 36.99 9.24
CA ALA A 399 19.94 35.57 9.50
C ALA A 399 19.31 34.94 8.24
N PRO A 400 19.64 33.68 7.90
CA PRO A 400 19.03 32.99 6.77
C PRO A 400 17.51 32.94 6.95
N GLU A 401 16.78 33.33 5.91
CA GLU A 401 15.32 33.32 5.89
C GLU A 401 14.85 31.87 5.75
N ILE A 402 14.27 31.33 6.82
CA ILE A 402 13.69 29.98 6.80
C ILE A 402 12.38 30.05 6.03
N ALA A 403 12.29 29.32 4.92
CA ALA A 403 11.06 29.18 4.16
C ALA A 403 9.98 28.57 5.07
N LYS A 404 8.83 29.25 5.20
CA LYS A 404 7.72 28.77 6.01
C LYS A 404 7.01 27.61 5.29
N PRO A 405 6.58 26.55 6.02
CA PRO A 405 5.71 25.53 5.44
C PRO A 405 4.48 26.16 4.77
N GLY A 406 4.12 25.66 3.59
CA GLY A 406 3.07 26.19 2.72
C GLY A 406 3.57 27.05 1.56
N VAL A 407 4.81 27.54 1.59
CA VAL A 407 5.40 28.29 0.46
C VAL A 407 5.54 27.39 -0.77
N GLU A 408 5.86 26.12 -0.59
CA GLU A 408 5.92 25.10 -1.64
C GLU A 408 4.58 24.90 -2.36
N SER A 409 3.46 25.21 -1.70
CA SER A 409 2.11 25.12 -2.26
C SER A 409 1.64 26.42 -2.94
N TYR A 410 2.36 27.53 -2.77
CA TYR A 410 2.03 28.80 -3.42
C TYR A 410 2.44 28.79 -4.89
N ARG A 411 1.53 28.33 -5.76
CA ARG A 411 1.76 28.27 -7.20
C ARG A 411 1.57 29.64 -7.86
N LYS A 412 2.59 30.08 -8.60
CA LYS A 412 2.53 31.29 -9.44
C LYS A 412 2.04 31.01 -10.87
N THR A 413 2.54 29.93 -11.48
CA THR A 413 2.17 29.49 -12.83
C THR A 413 2.06 27.97 -12.90
N ARG A 414 1.28 27.45 -13.84
CA ARG A 414 1.17 26.00 -14.14
C ARG A 414 2.20 25.52 -15.17
N GLU A 415 2.93 26.44 -15.80
CA GLU A 415 4.02 26.12 -16.72
C GLU A 415 5.22 25.52 -15.99
N ASP A 416 5.45 25.97 -14.74
CA ASP A 416 6.49 25.46 -13.86
C ASP A 416 5.97 24.23 -13.09
N LEU A 417 6.22 23.04 -13.62
CA LEU A 417 5.85 21.77 -12.99
C LEU A 417 6.85 21.38 -11.89
N THR A 418 6.36 21.31 -10.66
CA THR A 418 7.10 20.77 -9.50
C THR A 418 7.27 19.26 -9.61
N THR A 419 8.12 18.66 -8.78
CA THR A 419 8.23 17.20 -8.67
C THR A 419 6.90 16.56 -8.29
N MET A 420 6.18 17.15 -7.32
CA MET A 420 4.85 16.70 -6.91
C MET A 420 3.83 16.76 -8.06
N ASP A 421 3.89 17.77 -8.93
CA ASP A 421 3.01 17.85 -10.11
C ASP A 421 3.24 16.69 -11.07
N LYS A 422 4.51 16.36 -11.32
CA LYS A 422 4.88 15.27 -12.24
C LYS A 422 4.46 13.92 -11.68
N LEU A 423 4.70 13.68 -10.39
CA LEU A 423 4.29 12.45 -9.70
C LEU A 423 2.76 12.32 -9.68
N HIS A 424 2.05 13.39 -9.35
CA HIS A 424 0.59 13.38 -9.31
C HIS A 424 -0.01 13.15 -10.71
N MET A 425 0.52 13.81 -11.74
CA MET A 425 0.10 13.57 -13.13
C MET A 425 0.32 12.12 -13.54
N ALA A 426 1.53 11.58 -13.30
CA ALA A 426 1.84 10.19 -13.61
C ALA A 426 0.93 9.18 -12.86
N LEU A 427 0.66 9.43 -11.57
CA LEU A 427 -0.24 8.62 -10.76
C LEU A 427 -1.66 8.63 -11.35
N THR A 428 -2.21 9.81 -11.65
CA THR A 428 -3.58 9.93 -12.15
C THR A 428 -3.79 9.21 -13.48
N GLU A 429 -2.84 9.33 -14.41
CA GLU A 429 -2.93 8.67 -15.72
C GLU A 429 -2.80 7.14 -15.59
N LEU A 430 -1.88 6.65 -14.76
CA LEU A 430 -1.72 5.22 -14.54
C LEU A 430 -2.89 4.60 -13.76
N CYS A 431 -3.42 5.31 -12.75
CA CYS A 431 -4.62 4.90 -12.03
C CYS A 431 -5.85 4.86 -12.95
N PHE A 432 -5.97 5.78 -13.91
CA PHE A 432 -7.02 5.68 -14.93
C PHE A 432 -6.91 4.36 -15.70
N ALA A 433 -5.70 3.98 -16.14
CA ALA A 433 -5.49 2.74 -16.87
C ALA A 433 -5.80 1.49 -16.02
N ILE A 434 -5.37 1.46 -14.76
CA ILE A 434 -5.66 0.36 -13.82
C ILE A 434 -7.17 0.27 -13.52
N ASN A 435 -7.87 1.41 -13.43
CA ASN A 435 -9.29 1.45 -13.11
C ASN A 435 -10.21 1.27 -14.33
N PHE A 436 -9.67 1.36 -15.55
CA PHE A 436 -10.41 1.40 -16.82
C PHE A 436 -11.40 0.23 -16.98
N CYS A 437 -10.98 -0.98 -16.63
CA CYS A 437 -11.83 -2.17 -16.62
C CYS A 437 -11.74 -2.89 -15.27
N SER A 438 -12.84 -3.48 -14.82
CA SER A 438 -12.84 -4.30 -13.60
C SER A 438 -12.08 -5.61 -13.78
N THR A 439 -12.20 -6.19 -14.97
CA THR A 439 -11.66 -7.52 -15.31
C THR A 439 -11.21 -7.58 -16.77
N ILE A 440 -10.14 -8.30 -17.03
CA ILE A 440 -9.63 -8.63 -18.36
C ILE A 440 -9.69 -10.15 -18.53
N ASN A 441 -10.36 -10.60 -19.59
CA ASN A 441 -10.48 -12.02 -19.90
C ASN A 441 -9.46 -12.40 -20.97
N VAL A 442 -8.58 -13.36 -20.66
CA VAL A 442 -7.57 -13.91 -21.56
C VAL A 442 -7.74 -15.42 -21.53
N TRP A 443 -8.21 -15.99 -22.64
CA TRP A 443 -8.70 -17.37 -22.71
C TRP A 443 -9.82 -17.59 -21.69
N GLU A 444 -9.73 -18.64 -20.88
CA GLU A 444 -10.68 -18.96 -19.80
C GLU A 444 -10.29 -18.36 -18.44
N TYR A 445 -9.26 -17.51 -18.39
CA TYR A 445 -8.80 -16.86 -17.17
C TYR A 445 -9.25 -15.40 -17.11
N THR A 446 -9.58 -14.97 -15.89
CA THR A 446 -9.99 -13.60 -15.59
C THR A 446 -8.95 -12.94 -14.69
N PHE A 447 -8.48 -11.77 -15.10
CA PHE A 447 -7.49 -10.96 -14.40
C PHE A 447 -8.16 -9.68 -13.89
N ALA A 448 -7.89 -9.28 -12.66
CA ALA A 448 -8.43 -8.06 -12.06
C ALA A 448 -7.29 -7.05 -11.81
N PRO A 449 -7.12 -6.01 -12.65
CA PRO A 449 -5.99 -5.07 -12.53
C PRO A 449 -5.87 -4.40 -11.15
N ARG A 450 -7.00 -4.12 -10.50
CA ARG A 450 -7.06 -3.45 -9.18
C ARG A 450 -6.49 -4.31 -8.04
N GLU A 451 -6.60 -5.62 -8.14
CA GLU A 451 -6.08 -6.55 -7.13
C GLU A 451 -4.55 -6.55 -7.09
N TYR A 452 -3.89 -6.43 -8.26
CA TYR A 452 -2.44 -6.27 -8.33
C TYR A 452 -1.97 -5.04 -7.56
N LEU A 453 -2.63 -3.88 -7.77
CA LEU A 453 -2.29 -2.67 -7.04
C LEU A 453 -2.55 -2.82 -5.54
N THR A 454 -3.68 -3.40 -5.15
CA THR A 454 -4.04 -3.63 -3.73
C THR A 454 -2.96 -4.47 -3.02
N GLN A 455 -2.52 -5.56 -3.64
CA GLN A 455 -1.48 -6.44 -3.10
C GLN A 455 -0.13 -5.71 -2.98
N HIS A 456 0.26 -4.92 -3.98
CA HIS A 456 1.50 -4.14 -3.93
C HIS A 456 1.47 -3.05 -2.85
N LEU A 457 0.33 -2.37 -2.67
CA LEU A 457 0.17 -1.35 -1.63
C LEU A 457 0.22 -1.94 -0.22
N GLU A 458 -0.41 -3.09 0.01
CA GLU A 458 -0.37 -3.80 1.29
C GLU A 458 1.05 -4.20 1.68
N ASN A 459 1.77 -4.86 0.76
CA ASN A 459 3.15 -5.27 0.98
C ASN A 459 4.08 -4.07 1.19
N GLN A 460 3.93 -3.03 0.37
CA GLN A 460 4.77 -1.83 0.46
C GLN A 460 4.52 -1.06 1.75
N PHE A 461 3.26 -0.93 2.19
CA PHE A 461 2.93 -0.24 3.42
C PHE A 461 3.49 -1.00 4.64
N ALA A 462 3.35 -2.32 4.69
CA ALA A 462 3.95 -3.15 5.74
C ALA A 462 5.50 -3.02 5.78
N GLN A 463 6.16 -3.02 4.63
CA GLN A 463 7.61 -2.79 4.54
C GLN A 463 8.01 -1.37 4.96
N ALA A 464 7.24 -0.36 4.56
CA ALA A 464 7.48 1.03 4.91
C ALA A 464 7.34 1.24 6.43
N LEU A 465 6.34 0.63 7.09
CA LEU A 465 6.19 0.65 8.54
C LEU A 465 7.45 0.13 9.24
N GLY A 466 7.96 -1.04 8.83
CA GLY A 466 9.21 -1.59 9.37
C GLY A 466 10.43 -0.69 9.11
N GLY A 467 10.52 -0.08 7.93
CA GLY A 467 11.60 0.86 7.58
C GLY A 467 11.57 2.16 8.39
N MET A 468 10.37 2.72 8.63
CA MET A 468 10.19 3.98 9.36
C MET A 468 10.56 3.88 10.85
N VAL A 469 10.57 2.68 11.44
CA VAL A 469 11.03 2.47 12.83
C VAL A 469 12.52 2.79 12.99
N MET A 470 13.31 2.71 11.90
CA MET A 470 14.75 3.01 11.87
C MET A 470 15.57 2.25 12.94
N TYR A 471 15.12 1.05 13.33
CA TYR A 471 15.78 0.28 14.37
C TYR A 471 17.09 -0.33 13.89
N THR A 472 18.20 0.06 14.54
CA THR A 472 19.52 -0.51 14.26
C THR A 472 20.07 -1.20 15.51
N LYS A 473 20.23 -2.52 15.44
CA LYS A 473 20.67 -3.33 16.59
C LYS A 473 22.06 -2.95 17.11
N ASP A 474 22.96 -2.55 16.20
CA ASP A 474 24.35 -2.22 16.53
C ASP A 474 24.48 -0.87 17.27
N THR A 475 23.75 0.16 16.83
CA THR A 475 23.75 1.49 17.46
C THR A 475 22.71 1.61 18.58
N SER A 476 21.74 0.68 18.64
CA SER A 476 20.55 0.76 19.48
C SER A 476 19.73 2.04 19.24
N GLU A 477 19.78 2.57 18.02
CA GLU A 477 18.96 3.72 17.59
C GLU A 477 17.58 3.23 17.15
N ILE A 478 16.56 4.05 17.44
CA ILE A 478 15.18 3.84 17.07
C ILE A 478 14.52 5.21 16.86
N ALA A 479 13.58 5.30 15.91
CA ALA A 479 12.80 6.50 15.71
C ALA A 479 11.97 6.85 16.95
N LYS A 480 11.77 8.15 17.18
CA LYS A 480 10.86 8.61 18.24
C LYS A 480 9.42 8.24 17.88
N PRO A 481 8.62 7.73 18.84
CA PRO A 481 7.21 7.42 18.60
C PRO A 481 6.42 8.55 17.93
N SER A 482 6.61 9.80 18.34
CA SER A 482 5.91 10.95 17.78
C SER A 482 6.26 11.23 16.31
N GLU A 483 7.54 11.16 15.96
CA GLU A 483 8.02 11.34 14.59
C GLU A 483 7.58 10.19 13.68
N LEU A 484 7.62 8.97 14.19
CA LEU A 484 7.10 7.78 13.51
C LEU A 484 5.59 7.92 13.28
N PHE A 485 4.82 8.30 14.30
CA PHE A 485 3.37 8.47 14.20
C PHE A 485 2.98 9.52 13.16
N VAL A 486 3.67 10.66 13.13
CA VAL A 486 3.44 11.71 12.11
C VAL A 486 3.72 11.18 10.69
N SER A 487 4.79 10.41 10.53
CA SER A 487 5.15 9.81 9.23
C SER A 487 4.13 8.76 8.78
N VAL A 488 3.71 7.87 9.68
CA VAL A 488 2.66 6.87 9.40
C VAL A 488 1.36 7.55 9.00
N ARG A 489 0.95 8.61 9.72
CA ARG A 489 -0.25 9.38 9.38
C ARG A 489 -0.14 10.06 8.02
N ALA A 490 1.02 10.64 7.68
CA ALA A 490 1.25 11.23 6.37
C ALA A 490 1.14 10.18 5.26
N TYR A 491 1.73 9.00 5.46
CA TYR A 491 1.65 7.86 4.53
C TYR A 491 0.20 7.39 4.33
N MET A 492 -0.55 7.22 5.42
CA MET A 492 -1.97 6.84 5.38
C MET A 492 -2.81 7.88 4.64
N ASN A 493 -2.56 9.18 4.85
CA ASN A 493 -3.29 10.23 4.14
C ASN A 493 -3.09 10.12 2.62
N VAL A 494 -1.86 9.86 2.15
CA VAL A 494 -1.59 9.65 0.71
C VAL A 494 -2.31 8.42 0.20
N LEU A 495 -2.19 7.29 0.91
CA LEU A 495 -2.86 6.05 0.53
C LEU A 495 -4.39 6.22 0.46
N GLN A 496 -5.00 6.96 1.38
CA GLN A 496 -6.43 7.26 1.34
C GLN A 496 -6.81 8.02 0.06
N THR A 497 -5.96 8.91 -0.45
CA THR A 497 -6.26 9.64 -1.69
C THR A 497 -6.31 8.74 -2.92
N VAL A 498 -5.72 7.54 -2.88
CA VAL A 498 -5.72 6.58 -4.00
C VAL A 498 -7.15 6.11 -4.32
N GLU A 499 -8.03 6.04 -3.33
CA GLU A 499 -9.45 5.67 -3.51
C GLU A 499 -10.21 6.63 -4.44
N ASN A 500 -9.72 7.88 -4.58
CA ASN A 500 -10.32 8.84 -5.52
C ASN A 500 -10.07 8.47 -6.98
N TYR A 501 -9.05 7.65 -7.27
CA TYR A 501 -8.65 7.30 -8.63
C TYR A 501 -8.96 5.85 -8.99
N VAL A 502 -8.84 4.93 -8.03
CA VAL A 502 -9.08 3.50 -8.22
C VAL A 502 -10.05 3.01 -7.17
N HIS A 503 -11.04 2.23 -7.58
CA HIS A 503 -12.00 1.63 -6.65
C HIS A 503 -11.37 0.44 -5.89
N ILE A 504 -10.58 0.77 -4.88
CA ILE A 504 -9.91 -0.15 -3.94
C ILE A 504 -10.36 0.24 -2.52
N ASP A 505 -10.47 -0.75 -1.64
CA ASP A 505 -10.73 -0.53 -0.21
C ASP A 505 -9.40 -0.36 0.53
N ILE A 506 -8.98 0.89 0.74
CA ILE A 506 -7.73 1.18 1.47
C ILE A 506 -7.86 0.90 2.96
N THR A 507 -9.10 0.91 3.49
CA THR A 507 -9.36 0.62 4.89
C THR A 507 -8.96 -0.82 5.21
N ARG A 508 -9.25 -1.75 4.29
CA ARG A 508 -8.77 -3.14 4.39
C ARG A 508 -7.24 -3.23 4.36
N VAL A 509 -6.57 -2.45 3.50
CA VAL A 509 -5.10 -2.40 3.45
C VAL A 509 -4.53 -1.93 4.79
N PHE A 510 -5.11 -0.89 5.40
CA PHE A 510 -4.70 -0.40 6.73
C PHE A 510 -4.93 -1.44 7.82
N ASN A 511 -6.11 -2.07 7.85
CA ASN A 511 -6.44 -3.08 8.84
C ASN A 511 -5.47 -4.26 8.79
N ASN A 512 -5.13 -4.74 7.59
CA ASN A 512 -4.19 -5.85 7.45
C ASN A 512 -2.77 -5.46 7.90
N ALA A 513 -2.26 -4.33 7.44
CA ALA A 513 -0.88 -3.93 7.71
C ALA A 513 -0.68 -3.49 9.17
N LEU A 514 -1.54 -2.60 9.70
CA LEU A 514 -1.38 -2.03 11.05
C LEU A 514 -1.68 -3.06 12.15
N LEU A 515 -2.70 -3.90 11.97
CA LEU A 515 -3.03 -4.92 12.98
C LEU A 515 -1.89 -5.94 13.12
N GLN A 516 -1.22 -6.30 12.03
CA GLN A 516 -0.05 -7.16 12.07
C GLN A 516 1.11 -6.52 12.85
N GLN A 517 1.31 -5.19 12.76
CA GLN A 517 2.35 -4.50 13.53
C GLN A 517 2.08 -4.45 15.04
N THR A 518 0.83 -4.66 15.47
CA THR A 518 0.50 -4.76 16.90
C THR A 518 0.94 -6.08 17.55
N GLN A 519 1.40 -7.04 16.74
CA GLN A 519 1.88 -8.35 17.16
C GLN A 519 3.42 -8.35 17.26
N SER A 520 3.96 -9.17 18.17
CA SER A 520 5.33 -9.16 18.71
C SER A 520 6.41 -8.36 17.95
N MET A 521 6.75 -7.18 18.49
CA MET A 521 8.09 -6.58 18.36
C MET A 521 8.68 -6.35 19.76
N ASP A 522 9.84 -6.96 20.01
CA ASP A 522 10.63 -6.76 21.23
C ASP A 522 11.22 -5.34 21.23
N ILE A 523 10.71 -4.43 22.07
CA ILE A 523 11.22 -3.05 22.15
C ILE A 523 11.48 -2.59 23.60
N LEU A 524 12.76 -2.24 23.84
CA LEU A 524 13.32 -1.15 24.65
C LEU A 524 13.22 -1.12 26.20
N LEU A 525 13.83 -2.06 26.94
CA LEU A 525 13.98 -1.90 28.41
C LEU A 525 15.35 -2.19 29.04
N ARG A 526 16.44 -2.35 28.27
CA ARG A 526 17.74 -2.77 28.85
C ARG A 526 18.64 -1.67 29.45
N ARG A 527 18.28 -0.38 29.45
CA ARG A 527 19.23 0.71 29.81
C ARG A 527 18.91 1.61 31.02
N VAL A 528 17.75 1.47 31.68
CA VAL A 528 17.45 2.32 32.87
C VAL A 528 18.26 1.89 34.11
N SER A 529 18.68 0.63 34.19
CA SER A 529 19.42 0.08 35.34
C SER A 529 20.88 0.55 35.49
N ALA A 530 21.36 1.43 34.60
CA ALA A 530 22.75 1.93 34.59
C ALA A 530 22.95 3.23 35.41
N GLY A 531 21.91 3.77 36.04
CA GLY A 531 22.01 4.90 36.99
C GLY A 531 22.10 6.29 36.36
N ASN A 532 22.02 6.40 35.02
CA ASN A 532 22.12 7.68 34.31
C ASN A 532 20.77 8.32 33.97
N ILE A 533 19.66 7.64 34.28
CA ILE A 533 18.29 8.06 33.94
C ILE A 533 17.44 8.04 35.22
N CYS A 534 16.67 9.11 35.44
CA CYS A 534 15.81 9.28 36.60
C CYS A 534 14.35 9.48 36.17
N PHE A 535 13.42 8.85 36.87
CA PHE A 535 12.00 9.13 36.71
C PHE A 535 11.65 10.46 37.41
N SER A 536 11.03 11.39 36.68
CA SER A 536 10.60 12.68 37.19
C SER A 536 9.07 12.72 37.30
N ASN A 537 8.55 12.85 38.52
CA ASN A 537 7.10 13.01 38.73
C ASN A 537 6.61 14.35 38.18
N ASN A 538 7.41 15.41 38.36
CA ASN A 538 7.09 16.75 37.88
C ASN A 538 6.99 16.82 36.35
N GLN A 539 7.92 16.18 35.64
CA GLN A 539 7.93 16.17 34.17
C GLN A 539 7.11 15.02 33.57
N ARG A 540 6.66 14.07 34.39
CA ARG A 540 5.97 12.83 33.99
C ARG A 540 6.72 12.10 32.86
N ALA A 541 8.02 11.94 33.02
CA ALA A 541 8.92 11.34 32.04
C ALA A 541 10.17 10.77 32.73
N PHE A 542 10.93 9.93 32.01
CA PHE A 542 12.30 9.59 32.39
C PHE A 542 13.26 10.62 31.80
N VAL A 543 14.17 11.15 32.63
CA VAL A 543 15.06 12.26 32.30
C VAL A 543 16.51 11.82 32.46
N SER A 544 17.37 12.19 31.52
CA SER A 544 18.81 11.96 31.61
C SER A 544 19.46 12.83 32.69
N LEU A 545 20.27 12.24 33.59
CA LEU A 545 20.96 12.96 34.67
C LEU A 545 22.36 13.48 34.29
N THR A 546 22.95 12.91 33.23
CA THR A 546 24.27 13.28 32.71
C THR A 546 24.15 14.32 31.60
N ALA A 547 25.18 15.16 31.40
CA ALA A 547 25.20 16.16 30.33
C ALA A 547 24.99 15.55 28.94
N GLU A 548 24.36 16.31 28.02
CA GLU A 548 24.11 15.90 26.63
C GLU A 548 25.36 15.27 25.98
N GLY A 549 25.21 14.08 25.38
CA GLY A 549 26.25 13.41 24.58
C GLY A 549 27.01 12.26 25.27
N THR A 550 26.81 11.98 26.56
CA THR A 550 27.38 10.79 27.22
C THR A 550 26.57 9.51 26.97
N ILE A 551 25.30 9.65 26.59
CA ILE A 551 24.37 8.57 26.22
C ILE A 551 23.90 8.88 24.79
N PRO A 552 23.71 7.88 23.91
CA PRO A 552 23.33 8.12 22.51
C PRO A 552 21.95 8.75 22.31
N PHE A 553 21.13 8.89 23.36
CA PHE A 553 19.79 9.47 23.29
C PHE A 553 19.40 10.18 24.60
N ASN A 554 18.43 11.08 24.51
CA ASN A 554 17.78 11.73 25.65
C ASN A 554 16.55 10.92 26.05
N ALA A 555 16.43 10.49 27.31
CA ALA A 555 15.34 9.61 27.74
C ALA A 555 13.96 10.29 27.67
N GLU A 556 13.94 11.61 27.87
CA GLU A 556 12.73 12.43 27.84
C GLU A 556 12.10 12.48 26.44
N GLU A 557 12.91 12.34 25.38
CA GLU A 557 12.44 12.32 23.98
C GLU A 557 11.81 10.98 23.55
N PHE A 558 11.69 10.03 24.47
CA PHE A 558 11.08 8.71 24.23
C PHE A 558 10.06 8.29 25.30
N SER A 559 10.02 8.98 26.44
CA SER A 559 9.26 8.54 27.61
C SER A 559 8.35 9.61 28.21
N ASP A 560 8.31 10.81 27.62
CA ASP A 560 7.29 11.78 27.99
C ASP A 560 5.89 11.29 27.59
N ILE A 561 4.87 11.99 28.09
CA ILE A 561 3.48 11.65 27.82
C ILE A 561 3.15 11.70 26.32
N ASN A 562 3.72 12.62 25.56
CA ASN A 562 3.39 12.76 24.14
C ASN A 562 3.95 11.59 23.33
N GLU A 563 5.18 11.16 23.63
CA GLU A 563 5.81 10.00 23.03
C GLU A 563 5.08 8.71 23.39
N LEU A 564 4.67 8.55 24.64
CA LEU A 564 3.92 7.36 25.06
C LEU A 564 2.49 7.33 24.49
N ARG A 565 1.85 8.49 24.28
CA ARG A 565 0.57 8.58 23.55
C ARG A 565 0.75 8.20 22.08
N ALA A 566 1.78 8.73 21.43
CA ALA A 566 2.11 8.36 20.05
C ALA A 566 2.43 6.87 19.92
N LEU A 567 3.13 6.29 20.91
CA LEU A 567 3.36 4.85 20.99
C LEU A 567 2.03 4.08 21.12
N ALA A 568 1.12 4.53 21.99
CA ALA A 568 -0.20 3.92 22.17
C ALA A 568 -1.05 3.97 20.90
N GLU A 569 -1.00 5.06 20.12
CA GLU A 569 -1.67 5.16 18.82
C GLU A 569 -1.10 4.16 17.80
N LEU A 570 0.21 3.93 17.81
CA LEU A 570 0.88 3.03 16.88
C LEU A 570 0.64 1.55 17.18
N ILE A 571 0.75 1.14 18.44
CA ILE A 571 0.72 -0.29 18.83
C ILE A 571 -0.62 -0.73 19.43
N GLY A 572 -1.48 0.23 19.80
CA GLY A 572 -2.80 0.00 20.36
C GLY A 572 -2.82 -0.79 21.68
N PRO A 573 -4.01 -1.24 22.12
CA PRO A 573 -4.17 -2.05 23.33
C PRO A 573 -3.39 -3.37 23.28
N TYR A 574 -3.30 -4.02 22.11
CA TYR A 574 -2.58 -5.29 21.96
C TYR A 574 -1.08 -5.14 22.21
N GLY A 575 -0.44 -4.16 21.55
CA GLY A 575 0.97 -3.91 21.74
C GLY A 575 1.28 -3.38 23.15
N MET A 576 0.43 -2.52 23.71
CA MET A 576 0.58 -2.04 25.09
C MET A 576 0.42 -3.16 26.13
N LYS A 577 -0.49 -4.12 25.88
CA LYS A 577 -0.62 -5.33 26.72
C LYS A 577 0.65 -6.19 26.65
N LEU A 578 1.21 -6.41 25.46
CA LEU A 578 2.46 -7.17 25.31
C LEU A 578 3.66 -6.47 25.98
N LEU A 579 3.77 -5.15 25.82
CA LEU A 579 4.78 -4.35 26.52
C LEU A 579 4.65 -4.53 28.03
N ASN A 580 3.42 -4.48 28.54
CA ASN A 580 3.12 -4.71 29.95
C ASN A 580 3.50 -6.14 30.42
N GLU A 581 3.16 -7.17 29.66
CA GLU A 581 3.53 -8.55 30.00
C GLU A 581 5.05 -8.74 30.06
N THR A 582 5.79 -8.11 29.15
CA THR A 582 7.26 -8.09 29.16
C THR A 582 7.82 -7.37 30.39
N LEU A 583 7.25 -6.20 30.75
CA LEU A 583 7.59 -5.46 31.97
C LEU A 583 7.36 -6.32 33.23
N MET A 584 6.21 -7.00 33.30
CA MET A 584 5.85 -7.87 34.42
C MET A 584 6.75 -9.10 34.52
N TRP A 585 7.16 -9.67 33.39
CA TRP A 585 8.12 -10.78 33.36
C TRP A 585 9.46 -10.39 34.00
N HIS A 586 9.95 -9.18 33.69
CA HIS A 586 11.16 -8.63 34.32
C HIS A 586 10.99 -8.40 35.84
N ILE A 587 9.84 -7.86 36.27
CA ILE A 587 9.53 -7.66 37.69
C ILE A 587 9.49 -9.01 38.42
N ALA A 588 8.81 -10.00 37.87
CA ALA A 588 8.71 -11.32 38.48
C ALA A 588 10.10 -11.95 38.68
N GLY A 589 11.01 -11.80 37.70
CA GLY A 589 12.41 -12.21 37.85
C GLY A 589 13.16 -11.48 38.98
N GLN A 590 12.89 -10.19 39.22
CA GLN A 590 13.45 -9.48 40.37
C GLN A 590 12.87 -9.99 41.70
N VAL A 591 11.57 -10.31 41.74
CA VAL A 591 10.90 -10.85 42.94
C VAL A 591 11.44 -12.23 43.31
N GLN A 592 11.72 -13.09 42.33
CA GLN A 592 12.37 -14.38 42.59
C GLN A 592 13.74 -14.20 43.27
N GLU A 593 14.54 -13.24 42.82
CA GLU A 593 15.82 -12.93 43.45
C GLU A 593 15.65 -12.35 44.85
N LEU A 594 14.65 -11.50 45.07
CA LEU A 594 14.30 -10.99 46.40
C LEU A 594 13.88 -12.10 47.36
N LYS A 595 13.08 -13.09 46.91
CA LYS A 595 12.70 -14.27 47.69
C LYS A 595 13.94 -15.05 48.17
N LYS A 596 14.95 -15.23 47.31
CA LYS A 596 16.22 -15.86 47.69
C LYS A 596 16.94 -15.10 48.80
N LEU A 597 16.99 -13.77 48.72
CA LEU A 597 17.61 -12.92 49.75
C LEU A 597 16.89 -13.02 51.10
N VAL A 598 15.55 -13.13 51.07
CA VAL A 598 14.74 -13.34 52.28
C VAL A 598 15.03 -14.71 52.89
N SER A 599 15.09 -15.77 52.08
CA SER A 599 15.39 -17.12 52.56
C SER A 599 16.75 -17.22 53.24
N VAL A 600 17.77 -16.51 52.75
CA VAL A 600 19.11 -16.45 53.39
C VAL A 600 19.08 -15.75 54.75
N ASN A 601 18.17 -14.79 54.96
CA ASN A 601 18.09 -14.00 56.20
C ASN A 601 16.87 -14.37 57.07
N LYS A 602 16.23 -15.52 56.82
CA LYS A 602 14.93 -15.90 57.39
C LYS A 602 14.86 -15.76 58.91
N ASP A 603 15.79 -16.36 59.64
CA ASP A 603 15.79 -16.37 61.10
C ASP A 603 15.98 -14.98 61.70
N VAL A 604 16.84 -14.15 61.08
CA VAL A 604 17.09 -12.77 61.49
C VAL A 604 15.85 -11.91 61.25
N LEU A 605 15.17 -12.10 60.10
CA LEU A 605 13.95 -11.37 59.76
C LEU A 605 12.78 -11.74 60.68
N VAL A 606 12.65 -13.02 61.06
CA VAL A 606 11.65 -13.46 62.06
C VAL A 606 11.91 -12.80 63.42
N ALA A 607 13.18 -12.72 63.84
CA ALA A 607 13.56 -12.06 65.09
C ALA A 607 13.28 -10.55 65.06
N LEU A 608 13.54 -9.88 63.92
CA LEU A 608 13.23 -8.46 63.70
C LEU A 608 11.71 -8.20 63.71
N ARG A 609 10.92 -9.08 63.10
CA ARG A 609 9.46 -8.98 63.07
C ARG A 609 8.84 -9.10 64.46
N THR A 610 9.35 -10.01 65.30
CA THR A 610 8.77 -10.31 66.62
C THR A 610 9.28 -9.42 67.77
N ASN A 611 10.43 -8.76 67.60
CA ASN A 611 11.04 -7.87 68.60
C ASN A 611 11.10 -6.41 68.14
N PHE A 612 10.14 -5.98 67.31
CA PHE A 612 10.12 -4.62 66.74
C PHE A 612 10.07 -3.51 67.79
N ASP A 613 9.49 -3.81 68.95
CA ASP A 613 9.33 -2.96 70.13
C ASP A 613 10.60 -2.81 70.99
N LYS A 614 11.65 -3.60 70.74
CA LYS A 614 12.91 -3.60 71.51
C LYS A 614 14.07 -3.01 70.70
N PRO A 615 14.44 -1.71 70.90
CA PRO A 615 15.39 -1.01 70.04
C PRO A 615 16.80 -1.62 70.00
N GLU A 616 17.32 -2.08 71.14
CA GLU A 616 18.67 -2.66 71.22
C GLU A 616 18.77 -3.98 70.46
N ILE A 617 17.77 -4.86 70.62
CA ILE A 617 17.69 -6.14 69.89
C ILE A 617 17.56 -5.88 68.39
N MET A 618 16.75 -4.91 67.99
CA MET A 618 16.61 -4.53 66.58
C MET A 618 17.94 -4.04 65.99
N LYS A 619 18.71 -3.23 66.72
CA LYS A 619 20.02 -2.73 66.28
C LYS A 619 21.04 -3.87 66.14
N GLU A 620 21.03 -4.85 67.04
CA GLU A 620 21.90 -6.02 66.97
C GLU A 620 21.52 -6.96 65.82
N GLN A 621 20.22 -7.25 65.64
CA GLN A 621 19.77 -8.14 64.57
C GLN A 621 19.94 -7.51 63.19
N PHE A 622 19.76 -6.18 63.05
CA PHE A 622 20.01 -5.48 61.79
C PHE A 622 21.46 -5.64 61.31
N LYS A 623 22.45 -5.64 62.22
CA LYS A 623 23.86 -5.85 61.88
C LYS A 623 24.15 -7.25 61.31
N LYS A 624 23.26 -8.22 61.55
CA LYS A 624 23.39 -9.59 61.02
C LYS A 624 22.79 -9.76 59.63
N LEU A 625 22.01 -8.78 59.14
CA LEU A 625 21.44 -8.83 57.80
C LEU A 625 22.54 -8.71 56.74
N THR A 626 22.47 -9.59 55.74
CA THR A 626 23.38 -9.60 54.59
C THR A 626 22.66 -9.10 53.34
N HIS A 627 23.39 -8.54 52.37
CA HIS A 627 22.85 -8.12 51.08
C HIS A 627 21.72 -7.05 51.11
N VAL A 628 21.71 -6.20 52.15
CA VAL A 628 20.74 -5.10 52.29
C VAL A 628 20.70 -4.19 51.05
N ASP A 629 21.87 -3.86 50.47
CA ASP A 629 21.94 -2.98 49.29
C ASP A 629 21.30 -3.63 48.06
N ASN A 630 21.43 -4.96 47.93
CA ASN A 630 20.81 -5.71 46.82
C ASN A 630 19.28 -5.70 46.95
N VAL A 631 18.73 -5.78 48.16
CA VAL A 631 17.28 -5.69 48.39
C VAL A 631 16.75 -4.33 47.97
N LEU A 632 17.39 -3.26 48.43
CA LEU A 632 17.01 -1.88 48.09
C LEU A 632 17.14 -1.64 46.58
N GLN A 633 18.27 -2.02 45.97
CA GLN A 633 18.49 -1.85 44.53
C GLN A 633 17.44 -2.60 43.69
N ARG A 634 17.11 -3.84 44.04
CA ARG A 634 16.09 -4.62 43.30
C ARG A 634 14.69 -4.04 43.48
N MET A 635 14.34 -3.58 44.69
CA MET A 635 13.07 -2.87 44.91
C MET A 635 12.99 -1.55 44.12
N THR A 636 14.10 -0.80 44.04
CA THR A 636 14.20 0.39 43.19
C THR A 636 14.02 0.05 41.71
N ILE A 637 14.66 -1.01 41.20
CA ILE A 637 14.49 -1.47 39.81
C ILE A 637 13.03 -1.84 39.53
N VAL A 638 12.38 -2.59 40.42
CA VAL A 638 10.96 -2.93 40.29
C VAL A 638 10.11 -1.66 40.24
N GLY A 639 10.37 -0.71 41.13
CA GLY A 639 9.67 0.56 41.18
C GLY A 639 9.80 1.35 39.89
N VAL A 640 11.02 1.45 39.35
CA VAL A 640 11.30 2.11 38.07
C VAL A 640 10.49 1.50 36.93
N ILE A 641 10.44 0.17 36.84
CA ILE A 641 9.67 -0.55 35.81
C ILE A 641 8.17 -0.26 35.96
N LEU A 642 7.66 -0.22 37.19
CA LEU A 642 6.25 0.10 37.47
C LEU A 642 5.90 1.56 37.15
N CYS A 643 6.78 2.52 37.46
CA CYS A 643 6.57 3.92 37.09
C CYS A 643 6.51 4.10 35.57
N PHE A 644 7.38 3.42 34.80
CA PHE A 644 7.28 3.41 33.34
C PHE A 644 5.97 2.81 32.84
N ARG A 645 5.54 1.69 33.44
CA ARG A 645 4.23 1.09 33.16
C ARG A 645 3.09 2.08 33.39
N HIS A 646 3.08 2.77 34.53
CA HIS A 646 2.00 3.69 34.87
C HIS A 646 1.93 4.86 33.86
N LEU A 647 3.07 5.39 33.43
CA LEU A 647 3.10 6.37 32.33
C LEU A 647 2.50 5.79 31.03
N ALA A 648 2.90 4.58 30.64
CA ALA A 648 2.42 3.94 29.41
C ALA A 648 0.91 3.65 29.46
N GLN A 649 0.39 3.21 30.61
CA GLN A 649 -1.04 2.97 30.79
C GLN A 649 -1.85 4.27 30.84
N SER A 650 -1.36 5.30 31.53
CA SER A 650 -2.00 6.63 31.50
C SER A 650 -2.06 7.18 30.07
N ALA A 651 -0.99 7.02 29.28
CA ALA A 651 -0.99 7.43 27.88
C ALA A 651 -1.97 6.60 27.03
N LEU A 652 -2.10 5.30 27.29
CA LEU A 652 -3.10 4.46 26.63
C LEU A 652 -4.52 4.93 26.96
N VAL A 653 -4.84 5.22 28.22
CA VAL A 653 -6.15 5.73 28.63
C VAL A 653 -6.50 7.01 27.87
N ASP A 654 -5.57 7.97 27.80
CA ASP A 654 -5.78 9.23 27.08
C ASP A 654 -6.13 8.99 25.59
N VAL A 655 -5.45 8.04 24.94
CA VAL A 655 -5.71 7.66 23.54
C VAL A 655 -7.07 6.95 23.39
N LEU A 656 -7.41 6.04 24.31
CA LEU A 656 -8.68 5.31 24.26
C LEU A 656 -9.89 6.20 24.58
N GLU A 657 -9.71 7.23 25.42
CA GLU A 657 -10.75 8.22 25.70
C GLU A 657 -11.14 9.00 24.43
N GLU A 658 -10.18 9.31 23.56
CA GLU A 658 -10.45 9.95 22.26
C GLU A 658 -10.99 8.95 21.22
N ARG A 659 -10.40 7.76 21.12
CA ARG A 659 -10.66 6.80 20.03
C ARG A 659 -11.92 5.95 20.26
N ILE A 660 -12.18 5.52 21.51
CA ILE A 660 -13.27 4.60 21.86
C ILE A 660 -14.01 5.01 23.16
N PRO A 661 -14.50 6.26 23.27
CA PRO A 661 -15.07 6.81 24.51
C PRO A 661 -16.22 5.97 25.09
N PHE A 662 -17.08 5.43 24.22
CA PHE A 662 -18.23 4.61 24.65
C PHE A 662 -17.81 3.28 25.30
N LEU A 663 -16.77 2.64 24.76
CA LEU A 663 -16.27 1.38 25.33
C LEU A 663 -15.56 1.65 26.65
N LEU A 664 -14.70 2.68 26.70
CA LEU A 664 -13.99 3.05 27.92
C LEU A 664 -14.96 3.44 29.05
N SER A 665 -16.00 4.23 28.74
CA SER A 665 -17.05 4.58 29.71
C SER A 665 -17.79 3.35 30.24
N SER A 666 -18.04 2.35 29.39
CA SER A 666 -18.70 1.11 29.81
C SER A 666 -17.81 0.27 30.72
N ILE A 667 -16.50 0.21 30.44
CA ILE A 667 -15.51 -0.48 31.28
C ILE A 667 -15.41 0.21 32.64
N LEU A 668 -15.37 1.54 32.67
CA LEU A 668 -15.36 2.34 33.91
C LEU A 668 -16.59 2.07 34.76
N ASP A 669 -17.78 2.15 34.17
CA ASP A 669 -19.03 1.88 34.89
C ASP A 669 -19.07 0.46 35.46
N PHE A 670 -18.69 -0.53 34.64
CA PHE A 670 -18.67 -1.93 35.07
C PHE A 670 -17.70 -2.18 36.22
N ARG A 671 -16.53 -1.52 36.19
CA ARG A 671 -15.54 -1.58 37.27
C ARG A 671 -16.07 -0.96 38.57
N HIS A 672 -16.80 0.15 38.51
CA HIS A 672 -17.31 0.83 39.70
C HIS A 672 -18.46 0.09 40.39
N HIS A 673 -19.29 -0.63 39.64
CA HIS A 673 -20.55 -1.20 40.12
C HIS A 673 -20.54 -2.73 40.25
N LEU A 674 -19.38 -3.38 40.48
CA LEU A 674 -19.32 -4.84 40.57
C LEU A 674 -20.20 -5.42 41.70
N PRO A 675 -21.23 -6.22 41.39
CA PRO A 675 -21.98 -6.95 42.40
C PRO A 675 -21.13 -8.17 42.82
N ASN A 676 -20.79 -8.23 44.12
CA ASN A 676 -20.05 -9.32 44.79
C ASN A 676 -18.50 -9.32 44.67
N GLY A 677 -17.89 -8.26 44.14
CA GLY A 677 -16.42 -8.16 44.01
C GLY A 677 -15.82 -9.05 42.91
N ASP A 678 -14.53 -8.84 42.59
CA ASP A 678 -13.86 -9.46 41.43
C ASP A 678 -13.06 -10.71 41.84
N HIS A 679 -13.75 -11.78 42.23
CA HIS A 679 -13.12 -13.01 42.75
C HIS A 679 -12.12 -13.67 41.79
N HIS A 680 -12.28 -13.49 40.48
CA HIS A 680 -11.41 -14.06 39.46
C HIS A 680 -10.51 -13.02 38.77
N MET A 681 -10.50 -11.76 39.23
CA MET A 681 -9.76 -10.64 38.65
C MET A 681 -10.06 -10.37 37.16
N VAL A 682 -11.19 -10.85 36.63
CA VAL A 682 -11.53 -10.74 35.20
C VAL A 682 -11.85 -9.30 34.83
N VAL A 683 -12.55 -8.59 35.71
CA VAL A 683 -12.88 -7.18 35.46
C VAL A 683 -11.64 -6.31 35.61
N SER A 684 -10.79 -6.64 36.57
CA SER A 684 -9.48 -6.00 36.76
C SER A 684 -8.59 -6.23 35.54
N GLU A 685 -8.59 -7.42 34.93
CA GLU A 685 -7.84 -7.69 33.70
C GLU A 685 -8.36 -6.85 32.53
N MET A 686 -9.69 -6.78 32.34
CA MET A 686 -10.31 -5.94 31.32
C MET A 686 -9.97 -4.46 31.52
N ALA A 687 -10.06 -3.97 32.76
CA ALA A 687 -9.74 -2.58 33.11
C ALA A 687 -8.25 -2.27 32.86
N SER A 688 -7.35 -3.16 33.28
CA SER A 688 -5.90 -3.05 33.05
C SER A 688 -5.55 -3.08 31.54
N ALA A 689 -6.26 -3.88 30.74
CA ALA A 689 -6.08 -3.90 29.29
C ALA A 689 -6.52 -2.59 28.61
N ALA A 690 -7.43 -1.83 29.22
CA ALA A 690 -7.80 -0.47 28.81
C ALA A 690 -6.95 0.62 29.49
N GLY A 691 -5.92 0.23 30.25
CA GLY A 691 -5.00 1.11 30.97
C GLY A 691 -5.52 1.75 32.25
N LEU A 692 -6.68 1.32 32.74
CA LEU A 692 -7.23 1.81 33.99
C LEU A 692 -6.48 1.20 35.20
N ASP A 693 -6.05 2.04 36.13
CA ASP A 693 -5.35 1.60 37.33
C ASP A 693 -6.19 0.66 38.18
N CYS A 694 -5.64 -0.45 38.66
CA CYS A 694 -6.35 -1.40 39.53
C CYS A 694 -5.75 -1.35 40.94
N LYS A 695 -6.56 -1.62 41.98
CA LYS A 695 -6.05 -1.70 43.37
C LYS A 695 -4.95 -2.75 43.53
N VAL A 696 -5.08 -3.85 42.79
CA VAL A 696 -4.06 -4.89 42.63
C VAL A 696 -3.93 -5.16 41.14
N ASP A 697 -2.70 -5.17 40.64
CA ASP A 697 -2.43 -5.39 39.22
C ASP A 697 -2.62 -6.87 38.83
N PRO A 698 -3.60 -7.20 37.97
CA PRO A 698 -3.87 -8.57 37.54
C PRO A 698 -2.74 -9.18 36.71
N THR A 699 -2.04 -8.37 35.92
CA THR A 699 -0.93 -8.83 35.07
C THR A 699 0.27 -9.19 35.94
N LEU A 700 0.55 -8.38 36.98
CA LEU A 700 1.60 -8.69 37.96
C LEU A 700 1.29 -9.97 38.75
N VAL A 701 0.05 -10.12 39.24
CA VAL A 701 -0.38 -11.33 39.95
C VAL A 701 -0.18 -12.57 39.08
N THR A 702 -0.55 -12.50 37.81
CA THR A 702 -0.38 -13.60 36.84
C THR A 702 1.09 -13.90 36.59
N ALA A 703 1.93 -12.89 36.38
CA ALA A 703 3.37 -13.07 36.16
C ALA A 703 4.07 -13.71 37.37
N LEU A 704 3.74 -13.28 38.59
CA LEU A 704 4.28 -13.86 39.82
C LEU A 704 3.81 -15.30 40.05
N ARG A 705 2.55 -15.61 39.72
CA ARG A 705 1.98 -16.96 39.82
C ARG A 705 2.66 -17.93 38.85
N ASN A 706 2.93 -17.50 37.63
CA ASN A 706 3.58 -18.32 36.61
C ASN A 706 5.05 -18.65 36.94
N GLN A 707 5.67 -17.87 37.83
CA GLN A 707 7.04 -18.06 38.29
C GLN A 707 7.14 -18.84 39.61
N LYS A 708 6.05 -19.46 40.06
CA LYS A 708 6.00 -20.29 41.28
C LYS A 708 6.66 -21.64 41.06
N ASN A 709 7.64 -21.98 41.90
CA ASN A 709 8.16 -23.34 42.02
C ASN A 709 7.29 -24.12 43.02
N GLU A 710 6.92 -25.37 42.72
CA GLU A 710 5.99 -26.22 43.50
C GLU A 710 6.48 -26.61 44.93
N ILE A 711 7.63 -26.12 45.40
CA ILE A 711 8.37 -26.68 46.55
C ILE A 711 8.38 -25.78 47.81
N GLU A 712 7.84 -24.55 47.79
CA GLU A 712 7.93 -23.64 48.96
C GLU A 712 6.75 -23.78 49.96
N GLU A 713 6.99 -24.39 51.13
CA GLU A 713 5.98 -24.68 52.17
C GLU A 713 5.47 -23.46 52.98
N ASP A 714 5.95 -22.23 52.77
CA ASP A 714 5.39 -21.04 53.47
C ASP A 714 5.58 -19.73 52.70
N GLU A 715 4.88 -19.60 51.56
CA GLU A 715 4.94 -18.44 50.67
C GLU A 715 4.41 -17.15 51.34
N HIS A 716 3.45 -17.27 52.26
CA HIS A 716 2.91 -16.14 53.00
C HIS A 716 3.93 -15.58 54.01
N LEU A 717 4.64 -16.45 54.75
CA LEU A 717 5.72 -16.01 55.62
C LEU A 717 6.84 -15.32 54.82
N LEU A 718 7.22 -15.85 53.65
CA LEU A 718 8.22 -15.20 52.80
C LEU A 718 7.80 -13.79 52.37
N ALA A 719 6.53 -13.60 51.98
CA ALA A 719 5.99 -12.26 51.67
C ALA A 719 6.07 -11.31 52.87
N CYS A 720 5.67 -11.78 54.06
CA CYS A 720 5.79 -11.01 55.30
C CYS A 720 7.24 -10.63 55.63
N LEU A 721 8.17 -11.58 55.48
CA LEU A 721 9.58 -11.33 55.79
C LEU A 721 10.25 -10.42 54.76
N LEU A 722 9.86 -10.48 53.48
CA LEU A 722 10.29 -9.51 52.47
C LEU A 722 9.89 -8.09 52.86
N MET A 723 8.64 -7.92 53.28
CA MET A 723 8.10 -6.65 53.76
C MET A 723 8.91 -6.11 54.95
N VAL A 724 9.19 -6.96 55.95
CA VAL A 724 10.06 -6.60 57.08
C VAL A 724 11.46 -6.21 56.61
N PHE A 725 12.04 -6.98 55.68
CA PHE A 725 13.38 -6.73 55.15
C PHE A 725 13.47 -5.37 54.47
N VAL A 726 12.49 -5.02 53.62
CA VAL A 726 12.43 -3.71 52.98
C VAL A 726 12.28 -2.60 54.03
N ALA A 727 11.32 -2.73 54.97
CA ALA A 727 11.02 -1.71 55.98
C ALA A 727 12.23 -1.34 56.84
N VAL A 728 12.97 -2.33 57.35
CA VAL A 728 14.16 -2.07 58.20
C VAL A 728 15.37 -1.60 57.39
N SER A 729 15.37 -1.78 56.08
CA SER A 729 16.48 -1.41 55.19
C SER A 729 16.42 0.04 54.71
N ILE A 730 15.24 0.66 54.67
CA ILE A 730 15.04 2.05 54.20
C ILE A 730 16.00 3.07 54.86
N PRO A 731 16.26 3.05 56.19
CA PRO A 731 17.20 4.00 56.81
C PRO A 731 18.61 3.96 56.22
N LYS A 732 19.05 2.84 55.64
CA LYS A 732 20.37 2.72 55.00
C LYS A 732 20.51 3.64 53.79
N LEU A 733 19.40 4.00 53.13
CA LEU A 733 19.38 4.91 51.98
C LEU A 733 19.90 6.31 52.32
N ALA A 734 19.81 6.74 53.59
CA ALA A 734 20.24 8.07 54.02
C ALA A 734 21.76 8.28 53.93
N ARG A 735 22.54 7.18 53.90
CA ARG A 735 24.00 7.19 53.72
C ARG A 735 24.43 7.45 52.28
N ASN A 736 23.59 7.09 51.30
CA ASN A 736 23.96 7.16 49.89
C ASN A 736 23.85 8.62 49.39
N GLU A 737 24.92 9.14 48.79
CA GLU A 737 24.99 10.51 48.28
C GLU A 737 23.90 10.82 47.24
N THR A 738 23.55 9.81 46.43
CA THR A 738 22.56 9.92 45.34
C THR A 738 21.11 9.87 45.80
N SER A 739 20.86 9.64 47.10
CA SER A 739 19.51 9.67 47.70
C SER A 739 19.01 11.08 47.99
N PHE A 740 19.67 12.11 47.48
CA PHE A 740 19.18 13.48 47.60
C PHE A 740 17.92 13.68 46.77
N TYR A 741 16.88 14.25 47.39
CA TYR A 741 15.63 14.61 46.72
C TYR A 741 15.79 15.93 45.96
N ARG A 742 15.57 15.89 44.65
CA ARG A 742 15.55 17.05 43.77
C ARG A 742 14.11 17.50 43.57
N ALA A 743 13.75 18.67 44.08
CA ALA A 743 12.43 19.27 43.86
C ALA A 743 12.19 19.60 42.38
N SER A 744 13.21 19.90 41.58
CA SER A 744 13.07 20.07 40.13
C SER A 744 12.52 18.83 39.41
N LEU A 745 12.81 17.62 39.95
CA LEU A 745 12.34 16.34 39.43
C LEU A 745 11.15 15.76 40.24
N GLU A 746 10.84 16.36 41.39
CA GLU A 746 9.98 15.79 42.43
C GLU A 746 10.34 14.32 42.77
N GLY A 747 11.64 14.02 42.83
CA GLY A 747 12.16 12.67 43.02
C GLY A 747 13.62 12.63 43.45
N HIS A 748 14.13 11.44 43.74
CA HIS A 748 15.51 11.22 44.16
C HIS A 748 16.40 10.86 42.98
N ALA A 749 17.65 11.34 42.97
CA ALA A 749 18.56 11.12 41.84
C ALA A 749 18.88 9.63 41.57
N ASN A 750 18.68 8.74 42.54
CA ASN A 750 18.85 7.30 42.40
C ASN A 750 17.53 6.51 42.29
N ASN A 751 16.41 7.18 41.99
CA ASN A 751 15.08 6.57 41.80
C ASN A 751 14.47 5.90 43.05
N ILE A 752 14.93 6.18 44.27
CA ILE A 752 14.35 5.54 45.46
C ILE A 752 12.89 5.94 45.70
N HIS A 753 12.41 7.09 45.20
CA HIS A 753 10.98 7.45 45.20
C HIS A 753 10.13 6.40 44.47
N CYS A 754 10.65 5.76 43.43
CA CYS A 754 9.93 4.71 42.72
C CYS A 754 9.67 3.47 43.60
N MET A 755 10.41 3.30 44.71
CA MET A 755 10.13 2.23 45.67
C MET A 755 8.73 2.33 46.28
N ALA A 756 8.12 3.53 46.31
CA ALA A 756 6.73 3.69 46.71
C ALA A 756 5.79 2.82 45.85
N SER A 757 5.95 2.90 44.53
CA SER A 757 5.16 2.08 43.59
C SER A 757 5.49 0.59 43.73
N ALA A 758 6.77 0.24 43.94
CA ALA A 758 7.20 -1.14 44.15
C ALA A 758 6.58 -1.77 45.40
N VAL A 759 6.65 -1.07 46.55
CA VAL A 759 6.13 -1.54 47.83
C VAL A 759 4.63 -1.84 47.71
N ASN A 760 3.85 -0.90 47.15
CA ASN A 760 2.41 -1.05 47.03
C ASN A 760 2.00 -2.17 46.08
N ASN A 761 2.59 -2.23 44.88
CA ASN A 761 2.20 -3.21 43.87
C ASN A 761 2.69 -4.63 44.19
N ILE A 762 3.93 -4.79 44.68
CA ILE A 762 4.48 -6.11 45.00
C ILE A 762 3.77 -6.73 46.18
N PHE A 763 3.59 -5.98 47.28
CA PHE A 763 2.89 -6.52 48.45
C PHE A 763 1.41 -6.74 48.16
N GLY A 764 0.75 -5.82 47.44
CA GLY A 764 -0.61 -6.03 46.96
C GLY A 764 -0.74 -7.33 46.16
N ALA A 765 0.16 -7.60 45.20
CA ALA A 765 0.12 -8.81 44.39
C ALA A 765 0.47 -10.08 45.18
N MET A 766 1.54 -10.07 45.98
CA MET A 766 2.00 -11.23 46.75
C MET A 766 0.95 -11.67 47.79
N PHE A 767 0.40 -10.74 48.56
CA PHE A 767 -0.61 -11.07 49.57
C PHE A 767 -1.95 -11.48 48.95
N THR A 768 -2.27 -10.96 47.75
CA THR A 768 -3.41 -11.46 46.96
C THR A 768 -3.20 -12.92 46.53
N ILE A 769 -1.99 -13.31 46.11
CA ILE A 769 -1.66 -14.70 45.74
C ILE A 769 -1.77 -15.64 46.95
N CYS A 770 -1.39 -15.17 48.15
CA CYS A 770 -1.51 -15.96 49.39
C CYS A 770 -2.96 -16.18 49.85
N ASN A 771 -3.91 -15.38 49.34
CA ASN A 771 -5.36 -15.50 49.59
C ASN A 771 -5.76 -15.49 51.08
N GLN A 772 -5.07 -14.68 51.91
CA GLN A 772 -5.38 -14.53 53.34
C GLN A 772 -6.21 -13.27 53.67
N GLY A 773 -6.37 -12.36 52.70
CA GLY A 773 -7.20 -11.16 52.86
C GLY A 773 -6.63 -10.09 53.81
N ASP A 774 -5.33 -10.14 54.12
CA ASP A 774 -4.69 -9.33 55.15
C ASP A 774 -3.79 -8.20 54.59
N ILE A 775 -3.98 -7.80 53.32
CA ILE A 775 -3.14 -6.81 52.63
C ILE A 775 -3.04 -5.51 53.45
N GLU A 776 -4.17 -4.98 53.92
CA GLU A 776 -4.20 -3.72 54.66
C GLU A 776 -3.46 -3.83 56.00
N ASP A 777 -3.61 -4.96 56.70
CA ASP A 777 -2.92 -5.22 57.97
C ASP A 777 -1.42 -5.37 57.79
N ARG A 778 -0.99 -6.03 56.70
CA ARG A 778 0.43 -6.15 56.34
C ARG A 778 1.01 -4.80 55.94
N MET A 779 0.30 -4.00 55.15
CA MET A 779 0.75 -2.65 54.79
C MET A 779 0.86 -1.73 56.03
N LYS A 780 -0.08 -1.84 56.99
CA LYS A 780 0.01 -1.16 58.29
C LYS A 780 1.26 -1.59 59.08
N GLU A 781 1.54 -2.90 59.12
CA GLU A 781 2.74 -3.45 59.76
C GLU A 781 4.03 -2.93 59.11
N PHE A 782 4.08 -2.90 57.77
CA PHE A 782 5.19 -2.31 57.01
C PHE A 782 5.41 -0.84 57.41
N LEU A 783 4.34 -0.04 57.40
CA LEU A 783 4.43 1.40 57.68
C LEU A 783 4.91 1.66 59.10
N ALA A 784 4.42 0.90 60.09
CA ALA A 784 4.85 1.01 61.48
C ALA A 784 6.35 0.67 61.63
N LEU A 785 6.82 -0.40 60.99
CA LEU A 785 8.23 -0.81 61.02
C LEU A 785 9.14 0.19 60.32
N ALA A 786 8.76 0.69 59.15
CA ALA A 786 9.52 1.67 58.38
C ALA A 786 9.60 3.01 59.14
N SER A 787 8.47 3.47 59.69
CA SER A 787 8.39 4.70 60.51
C SER A 787 9.25 4.60 61.77
N SER A 788 9.14 3.49 62.51
CA SER A 788 9.97 3.23 63.70
C SER A 788 11.47 3.22 63.36
N SER A 789 11.84 2.59 62.24
CA SER A 789 13.23 2.51 61.79
C SER A 789 13.78 3.89 61.38
N LEU A 790 12.98 4.75 60.76
CA LEU A 790 13.37 6.11 60.36
C LEU A 790 13.38 7.12 61.51
N LEU A 791 12.50 6.97 62.51
CA LEU A 791 12.54 7.78 63.72
C LEU A 791 13.80 7.52 64.54
N ARG A 792 14.28 6.27 64.59
CA ARG A 792 15.56 5.91 65.22
C ARG A 792 16.75 6.58 64.53
N LEU A 793 16.73 6.66 63.20
CA LEU A 793 17.72 7.43 62.43
C LEU A 793 17.70 8.94 62.78
N GLY A 794 16.55 9.45 63.23
CA GLY A 794 16.40 10.83 63.72
C GLY A 794 17.24 11.13 64.97
N GLN A 795 17.54 10.11 65.78
CA GLN A 795 18.30 10.20 67.02
C GLN A 795 19.81 9.97 66.83
N GLU A 796 20.23 9.55 65.64
CA GLU A 796 21.64 9.29 65.31
C GLU A 796 22.39 10.61 65.07
N ALA A 797 23.60 10.75 65.64
CA ALA A 797 24.41 11.98 65.54
C ALA A 797 25.50 11.91 64.46
N ASP A 798 25.71 10.74 63.87
CA ASP A 798 26.74 10.53 62.86
C ASP A 798 26.33 11.18 61.53
N LYS A 799 27.10 12.21 61.13
CA LYS A 799 26.86 13.02 59.94
C LYS A 799 26.91 12.24 58.63
N GLU A 800 27.68 11.15 58.56
CA GLU A 800 27.70 10.28 57.37
C GLU A 800 26.43 9.43 57.29
N VAL A 801 25.92 8.99 58.44
CA VAL A 801 24.73 8.13 58.53
C VAL A 801 23.44 8.91 58.25
N ILE A 802 23.37 10.18 58.67
CA ILE A 802 22.18 11.04 58.53
C ILE A 802 22.25 11.99 57.34
N ARG A 803 23.22 11.83 56.43
CA ARG A 803 23.52 12.79 55.34
C ARG A 803 22.30 13.22 54.54
N ASN A 804 21.53 12.26 54.02
CA ASN A 804 20.31 12.49 53.24
C ASN A 804 19.05 12.07 54.00
N ARG A 805 19.06 12.15 55.35
CA ARG A 805 17.96 11.70 56.22
C ARG A 805 16.63 12.36 55.85
N GLU A 806 16.63 13.67 55.65
CA GLU A 806 15.43 14.43 55.31
C GLU A 806 14.85 13.98 53.97
N SER A 807 15.67 13.75 52.95
CA SER A 807 15.22 13.21 51.65
C SER A 807 14.59 11.82 51.77
N VAL A 808 15.11 10.96 52.65
CA VAL A 808 14.56 9.61 52.86
C VAL A 808 13.25 9.64 53.66
N TYR A 809 13.02 10.65 54.52
CA TYR A 809 11.72 10.81 55.20
C TYR A 809 10.57 11.04 54.20
N LEU A 810 10.85 11.71 53.08
CA LEU A 810 9.85 11.93 52.03
C LEU A 810 9.38 10.62 51.38
N LEU A 811 10.17 9.54 51.45
CA LEU A 811 9.77 8.26 50.90
C LEU A 811 8.54 7.67 51.63
N LEU A 812 8.37 7.92 52.94
CA LEU A 812 7.18 7.49 53.68
C LEU A 812 5.92 8.20 53.18
N ASP A 813 6.02 9.51 52.93
CA ASP A 813 4.93 10.30 52.35
C ASP A 813 4.56 9.74 50.97
N GLN A 814 5.56 9.49 50.11
CA GLN A 814 5.34 8.90 48.78
C GLN A 814 4.71 7.50 48.82
N ILE A 815 5.16 6.63 49.74
CA ILE A 815 4.59 5.28 49.91
C ILE A 815 3.10 5.39 50.27
N VAL A 816 2.73 6.31 51.16
CA VAL A 816 1.35 6.46 51.62
C VAL A 816 0.48 7.13 50.55
N GLN A 817 0.98 8.13 49.83
CA GLN A 817 0.25 8.77 48.72
C GLN A 817 -0.06 7.79 47.58
N GLU A 818 0.89 6.91 47.27
CA GLU A 818 0.74 5.91 46.21
C GLU A 818 -0.12 4.70 46.62
N SER A 819 -0.37 4.51 47.92
CA SER A 819 -1.04 3.32 48.43
C SER A 819 -2.57 3.46 48.47
N PRO A 820 -3.34 2.54 47.87
CA PRO A 820 -4.78 2.47 48.12
C PRO A 820 -5.13 1.85 49.48
N PHE A 821 -4.14 1.38 50.25
CA PHE A 821 -4.32 0.66 51.53
C PHE A 821 -3.86 1.45 52.76
N LEU A 822 -3.11 2.53 52.57
CA LEU A 822 -2.59 3.38 53.64
C LEU A 822 -3.24 4.76 53.58
N THR A 823 -3.41 5.39 54.74
CA THR A 823 -3.99 6.73 54.85
C THR A 823 -3.04 7.68 55.55
N MET A 824 -3.21 8.99 55.29
CA MET A 824 -2.42 10.02 55.97
C MET A 824 -2.67 10.05 57.49
N ASP A 825 -3.88 9.73 57.95
CA ASP A 825 -4.19 9.62 59.38
C ASP A 825 -3.37 8.53 60.06
N LEU A 826 -3.18 7.40 59.38
CA LEU A 826 -2.33 6.32 59.86
C LEU A 826 -0.87 6.75 59.89
N LEU A 827 -0.39 7.43 58.84
CA LEU A 827 0.98 7.97 58.80
C LEU A 827 1.24 8.91 59.98
N GLU A 828 0.34 9.86 60.26
CA GLU A 828 0.48 10.80 61.37
C GLU A 828 0.61 10.09 62.72
N SER A 829 -0.10 8.96 62.90
CA SER A 829 -0.06 8.18 64.14
C SER A 829 1.30 7.52 64.43
N CYS A 830 2.08 7.22 63.39
CA CYS A 830 3.38 6.53 63.52
C CYS A 830 4.60 7.38 63.08
N PHE A 831 4.38 8.47 62.34
CA PHE A 831 5.41 9.39 61.87
C PHE A 831 4.83 10.82 61.71
N PRO A 832 5.13 11.76 62.63
CA PRO A 832 4.54 13.09 62.61
C PRO A 832 4.82 13.85 61.31
N TYR A 833 3.78 14.38 60.66
CA TYR A 833 3.89 15.10 59.40
C TYR A 833 4.73 16.38 59.50
N ALA A 834 4.90 16.94 60.71
CA ALA A 834 5.84 18.04 60.96
C ALA A 834 7.28 17.70 60.52
N LEU A 835 7.71 16.43 60.65
CA LEU A 835 9.02 15.98 60.17
C LEU A 835 9.09 15.97 58.64
N ILE A 836 8.03 15.51 57.98
CA ILE A 836 7.90 15.47 56.51
C ILE A 836 7.88 16.91 55.96
N ARG A 837 7.08 17.79 56.54
CA ARG A 837 7.00 19.20 56.16
C ARG A 837 8.36 19.91 56.27
N ASN A 838 9.08 19.67 57.38
CA ASN A 838 10.41 20.26 57.56
C ASN A 838 11.42 19.67 56.57
N ALA A 839 11.32 18.37 56.27
CA ALA A 839 12.15 17.72 55.25
C ALA A 839 11.91 18.32 53.85
N TYR A 840 10.64 18.52 53.45
CA TYR A 840 10.30 19.22 52.19
C TYR A 840 10.90 20.63 52.17
N HIS A 841 10.72 21.42 53.23
CA HIS A 841 11.29 22.75 53.30
C HIS A 841 12.82 22.75 53.16
N ALA A 842 13.50 21.78 53.79
CA ALA A 842 14.95 21.68 53.72
C ALA A 842 15.46 21.32 52.31
N VAL A 843 14.88 20.31 51.65
CA VAL A 843 15.32 19.90 50.31
C VAL A 843 15.03 20.97 49.26
N TYR A 844 13.87 21.63 49.31
CA TYR A 844 13.52 22.73 48.40
C TYR A 844 14.45 23.92 48.58
N LYS A 845 14.76 24.29 49.83
CA LYS A 845 15.70 25.38 50.12
C LYS A 845 17.12 25.04 49.68
N GLN A 846 17.56 23.79 49.88
CA GLN A 846 18.90 23.35 49.56
C GLN A 846 19.13 23.28 48.05
N GLU A 847 18.14 22.84 47.27
CA GLU A 847 18.23 22.86 45.80
C GLU A 847 18.21 24.30 45.26
N HIS A 848 17.38 25.20 45.82
CA HIS A 848 17.36 26.60 45.39
C HIS A 848 18.68 27.35 45.63
N LEU A 849 19.49 26.89 46.59
CA LEU A 849 20.84 27.41 46.83
C LEU A 849 21.90 26.81 45.89
N GLN A 850 21.57 25.71 45.21
CA GLN A 850 22.45 24.99 44.28
C GLN A 850 22.15 25.29 42.80
N SER A 851 20.91 25.70 42.48
CA SER A 851 20.47 26.22 41.17
C SER A 851 20.87 27.68 40.97
#